data_AF-A0A7K3L0Z1-F1
#
_entry.id   AF-A0A7K3L0Z1-F1
#
_cell.length_a   1.000
_cell.length_b   1.000
_cell.length_c   1.000
_cell.angle_alpha   90.00
_cell.angle_beta   90.00
_cell.angle_gamma   90.00
#
_symmetry.space_group_name_H-M   'P 1'
#
loop_
_entity.id
_entity.type
_entity.pdbx_description
1 polymer ?
#
loop_
_entity_poly.entity_id
_entity_poly.type
_entity_poly.pdbx_seq_one_letter_code
_entity_poly.pdbx_strand_id
1 'polypeptide(L)'
;RAGERGENKWERISWDEAYDIIVEKVNWIKETHGSHTIIFDHGTGRNIGWQLPLFASTALETPNVCNFGFTGFACYLPRMIGASAKMGEMTIIDVSETHEMRYAADTFRRPDVIMVWGNEPLKANADGFLGHWIVECMQMGTKIISIDPRLTWLGSRAEYFLQVRPGTDAALGIAMLNTIINEDLVDHDFIDKWGYGYEQLVESVQGKDADWAAEICGVPAEDIRGAARLYATAESASIQWGLAFEQQLSALGVTAAACDLMGVTGNIDNPGGNLLIKCAFDIEKRYGLGDFKIPREEYAGKMTLSAGIESSDIVACAATDPLLHAVETGDPFQPQMLWIESANPLACSGMDAPRMYEAMNKIPFVVVADPFMTPTAVAHADIVLPVAMSCERNAVRTWWTPARSISKCTSYYEAKSDEQIILDLGRRLKPENWPWKDDKELSTWYLCDQYAEGGTRYEGDFEELQARGGYKYDPWDAEYYKYEKGMCRPDGEPGFDTATGRFEFWSWGYNHWGVDPMPYHIEPKDSPVSTPEKFKEYPFIATSGGRSYEFFHSEHRQLETMREFHPYPLVTIHPEAAAEYGIEDGDWVWIESTHGRCRQKAFLFPGIKKDTIHMEHAWWYPEEEAAEPSLFGVFDSNINNMTLNFETGQGGIGSGIKSFLARIYKYEPGDQMPGEKVTREGGWGDYIVGVMAGDAESAAQAAEGNAKLMKQLEDAKRVQAMKVEDADMQGRNALIYAKEHGEAE
;
A
#
# COMPACT_ATOMS: atom_id res chain seq x y z
N ARG A 1 5.49 -28.69 11.34
CA ARG A 1 4.22 -28.86 12.10
C ARG A 1 4.09 -30.34 12.47
N ALA A 2 3.62 -30.66 13.68
CA ALA A 2 3.50 -32.05 14.20
C ALA A 2 2.05 -32.50 14.47
N GLY A 3 1.05 -31.65 14.15
CA GLY A 3 -0.38 -31.93 14.29
C GLY A 3 -1.20 -31.26 13.18
N GLU A 4 -2.51 -31.14 13.37
CA GLU A 4 -3.36 -30.43 12.42
C GLU A 4 -3.12 -28.91 12.47
N ARG A 5 -3.51 -28.19 11.40
CA ARG A 5 -3.41 -26.73 11.32
C ARG A 5 -4.22 -26.12 12.46
N GLY A 6 -3.71 -25.05 13.08
CA GLY A 6 -4.37 -24.40 14.22
C GLY A 6 -4.23 -25.09 15.59
N GLU A 7 -3.68 -26.31 15.68
CA GLU A 7 -3.51 -27.01 16.98
C GLU A 7 -2.32 -26.54 17.83
N ASN A 8 -1.45 -25.69 17.26
CA ASN A 8 -0.19 -25.26 17.89
C ASN A 8 0.73 -26.41 18.35
N LYS A 9 0.81 -27.50 17.58
CA LYS A 9 1.70 -28.64 17.85
C LYS A 9 2.92 -28.62 16.92
N TRP A 10 4.09 -28.39 17.50
CA TRP A 10 5.35 -28.23 16.77
C TRP A 10 6.41 -29.25 17.21
N GLU A 11 7.18 -29.72 16.24
CA GLU A 11 8.41 -30.49 16.45
C GLU A 11 9.57 -29.66 15.93
N ARG A 12 10.63 -29.55 16.74
CA ARG A 12 11.84 -28.83 16.37
C ARG A 12 12.68 -29.69 15.45
N ILE A 13 13.04 -29.15 14.30
CA ILE A 13 13.95 -29.75 13.31
C ILE A 13 15.17 -28.84 13.11
N SER A 14 16.22 -29.36 12.47
CA SER A 14 17.38 -28.57 12.08
C SER A 14 17.10 -27.68 10.86
N TRP A 15 17.92 -26.64 10.67
CA TRP A 15 17.87 -25.80 9.46
C TRP A 15 18.07 -26.61 8.18
N ASP A 16 18.97 -27.59 8.18
CA ASP A 16 19.22 -28.41 7.00
C ASP A 16 18.00 -29.26 6.65
N GLU A 17 17.35 -29.89 7.62
CA GLU A 17 16.11 -30.63 7.41
C GLU A 17 14.98 -29.72 6.91
N ALA A 18 14.83 -28.52 7.48
CA ALA A 18 13.82 -27.55 7.04
C ALA A 18 14.06 -27.13 5.58
N TYR A 19 15.30 -26.81 5.22
CA TYR A 19 15.67 -26.43 3.86
C TYR A 19 15.52 -27.59 2.88
N ASP A 20 15.86 -28.82 3.25
CA ASP A 20 15.71 -29.98 2.39
C ASP A 20 14.23 -30.24 2.07
N ILE A 21 13.33 -30.13 3.07
CA ILE A 21 11.88 -30.22 2.88
C ILE A 21 11.39 -29.12 1.91
N ILE A 22 11.81 -27.88 2.12
CA ILE A 22 11.42 -26.74 1.27
C ILE A 22 11.90 -26.96 -0.17
N VAL A 23 13.16 -27.33 -0.37
CA VAL A 23 13.75 -27.56 -1.69
C VAL A 23 13.06 -28.72 -2.41
N GLU A 24 12.80 -29.83 -1.72
CA GLU A 24 12.04 -30.96 -2.28
C GLU A 24 10.65 -30.51 -2.75
N LYS A 25 9.92 -29.76 -1.92
CA LYS A 25 8.58 -29.28 -2.25
C LYS A 25 8.57 -28.28 -3.40
N VAL A 26 9.49 -27.31 -3.40
CA VAL A 26 9.60 -26.33 -4.47
C VAL A 26 9.92 -27.01 -5.80
N ASN A 27 10.87 -27.94 -5.83
CA ASN A 27 11.21 -28.67 -7.07
C ASN A 27 10.05 -29.53 -7.55
N TRP A 28 9.37 -30.23 -6.64
CA TRP A 28 8.18 -31.00 -7.00
C TRP A 28 7.07 -30.11 -7.59
N ILE A 29 6.80 -28.94 -7.00
CA ILE A 29 5.81 -27.98 -7.52
C ILE A 29 6.21 -27.50 -8.92
N LYS A 30 7.47 -27.10 -9.11
CA LYS A 30 7.98 -26.66 -10.42
C LYS A 30 7.80 -27.73 -11.49
N GLU A 31 8.10 -28.98 -11.16
CA GLU A 31 8.00 -30.10 -12.11
C GLU A 31 6.56 -30.52 -12.43
N THR A 32 5.62 -30.36 -11.49
CA THR A 32 4.27 -30.94 -11.61
C THR A 32 3.15 -29.93 -11.83
N HIS A 33 3.33 -28.69 -11.37
CA HIS A 33 2.32 -27.63 -11.39
C HIS A 33 2.81 -26.33 -12.04
N GLY A 34 4.13 -26.09 -12.07
CA GLY A 34 4.75 -24.83 -12.51
C GLY A 34 4.97 -23.88 -11.33
N SER A 35 6.06 -23.10 -11.37
CA SER A 35 6.41 -22.14 -10.31
C SER A 35 5.40 -21.00 -10.17
N HIS A 36 4.64 -20.67 -11.22
CA HIS A 36 3.55 -19.71 -11.13
C HIS A 36 2.47 -20.08 -10.09
N THR A 37 2.39 -21.34 -9.66
CA THR A 37 1.48 -21.78 -8.60
C THR A 37 1.99 -21.51 -7.17
N ILE A 38 3.19 -20.93 -7.03
CA ILE A 38 3.75 -20.50 -5.74
C ILE A 38 3.37 -19.05 -5.49
N ILE A 39 2.66 -18.77 -4.40
CA ILE A 39 2.41 -17.41 -3.92
C ILE A 39 3.54 -17.03 -2.96
N PHE A 40 4.16 -15.88 -3.21
CA PHE A 40 5.13 -15.30 -2.30
C PHE A 40 4.53 -14.04 -1.66
N ASP A 41 3.98 -14.22 -0.47
CA ASP A 41 3.44 -13.14 0.36
C ASP A 41 4.56 -12.52 1.19
N HIS A 42 4.80 -11.24 0.98
CA HIS A 42 5.80 -10.52 1.74
C HIS A 42 5.26 -9.22 2.31
N GLY A 43 5.73 -8.89 3.51
CA GLY A 43 5.30 -7.69 4.19
C GLY A 43 5.83 -6.41 3.54
N THR A 44 5.27 -5.28 3.98
CA THR A 44 5.86 -3.97 3.71
C THR A 44 7.12 -3.78 4.57
N GLY A 45 8.22 -4.45 4.26
CA GLY A 45 9.42 -4.38 5.10
C GLY A 45 10.44 -3.40 4.56
N ARG A 46 10.97 -2.55 5.47
CA ARG A 46 11.96 -1.52 5.14
C ARG A 46 13.34 -2.15 4.85
N ASN A 47 13.53 -3.43 5.15
CA ASN A 47 14.73 -4.22 4.91
C ASN A 47 14.50 -5.47 4.02
N ILE A 48 13.31 -5.69 3.44
CA ILE A 48 13.03 -6.88 2.60
C ILE A 48 12.50 -6.54 1.20
N GLY A 49 12.39 -5.24 0.88
CA GLY A 49 11.72 -4.75 -0.32
C GLY A 49 12.36 -5.15 -1.65
N TRP A 50 13.61 -5.62 -1.64
CA TRP A 50 14.32 -6.09 -2.84
C TRP A 50 14.84 -7.52 -2.70
N GLN A 51 15.26 -7.92 -1.49
CA GLN A 51 15.82 -9.26 -1.21
C GLN A 51 14.83 -10.37 -1.52
N LEU A 52 13.59 -10.22 -1.07
CA LEU A 52 12.57 -11.25 -1.21
C LEU A 52 12.02 -11.36 -2.63
N PRO A 53 11.72 -10.25 -3.34
CA PRO A 53 11.46 -10.31 -4.77
C PRO A 53 12.60 -10.98 -5.56
N LEU A 54 13.87 -10.64 -5.27
CA LEU A 54 15.02 -11.30 -5.90
C LEU A 54 15.00 -12.82 -5.67
N PHE A 55 14.72 -13.25 -4.45
CA PHE A 55 14.57 -14.67 -4.12
C PHE A 55 13.40 -15.34 -4.84
N ALA A 56 12.23 -14.73 -4.80
CA ALA A 56 11.05 -15.24 -5.47
C ALA A 56 11.27 -15.39 -6.98
N SER A 57 11.83 -14.38 -7.64
CA SER A 57 12.00 -14.38 -9.10
C SER A 57 13.19 -15.23 -9.56
N THR A 58 14.29 -15.28 -8.82
CA THR A 58 15.53 -15.94 -9.30
C THR A 58 15.82 -17.32 -8.71
N ALA A 59 15.22 -17.66 -7.57
CA ALA A 59 15.35 -18.98 -6.95
C ALA A 59 14.05 -19.78 -7.05
N LEU A 60 12.91 -19.19 -6.65
CA LEU A 60 11.60 -19.86 -6.77
C LEU A 60 11.02 -19.76 -8.18
N GLU A 61 11.50 -18.83 -9.01
CA GLU A 61 11.02 -18.57 -10.37
C GLU A 61 9.51 -18.31 -10.43
N THR A 62 8.93 -17.74 -9.37
CA THR A 62 7.51 -17.37 -9.35
C THR A 62 7.32 -15.89 -9.69
N PRO A 63 6.36 -15.53 -10.55
CA PRO A 63 5.97 -14.14 -10.77
C PRO A 63 4.94 -13.63 -9.75
N ASN A 64 4.40 -14.49 -8.88
CA ASN A 64 3.29 -14.17 -7.99
C ASN A 64 3.76 -13.67 -6.62
N VAL A 65 4.54 -12.58 -6.66
CA VAL A 65 4.99 -11.80 -5.49
C VAL A 65 3.95 -10.74 -5.16
N CYS A 66 3.40 -10.76 -3.94
CA CYS A 66 2.33 -9.84 -3.54
C CYS A 66 2.26 -9.61 -2.02
N ASN A 67 1.31 -8.75 -1.60
CA ASN A 67 0.85 -8.66 -0.22
C ASN A 67 -0.50 -9.38 -0.13
N PHE A 68 -0.50 -10.70 0.09
CA PHE A 68 -1.67 -11.55 -0.14
C PHE A 68 -2.88 -11.13 0.71
N GLY A 69 -4.05 -10.99 0.06
CA GLY A 69 -5.30 -10.55 0.68
C GLY A 69 -5.46 -9.03 0.87
N PHE A 70 -4.52 -8.21 0.39
CA PHE A 70 -4.58 -6.75 0.53
C PHE A 70 -5.22 -6.06 -0.69
N THR A 71 -6.55 -6.16 -0.78
CA THR A 71 -7.38 -5.64 -1.87
C THR A 71 -7.07 -4.17 -2.23
N GLY A 72 -7.01 -3.90 -3.54
CA GLY A 72 -6.85 -2.57 -4.10
C GLY A 72 -5.47 -1.93 -3.91
N PHE A 73 -4.49 -2.68 -3.40
CA PHE A 73 -3.16 -2.15 -3.06
C PHE A 73 -3.23 -0.86 -2.26
N ALA A 74 -4.18 -0.76 -1.34
CA ALA A 74 -4.58 0.48 -0.68
C ALA A 74 -3.56 0.97 0.38
N CYS A 75 -2.26 0.86 0.12
CA CYS A 75 -1.17 1.37 0.94
C CYS A 75 -0.06 1.83 0.00
N TYR A 76 0.18 3.14 -0.07
CA TYR A 76 1.31 3.75 -0.77
C TYR A 76 1.28 3.66 -2.30
N LEU A 77 0.80 2.55 -2.86
CA LEU A 77 0.74 2.34 -4.30
C LEU A 77 -0.17 3.37 -5.01
N PRO A 78 -1.36 3.73 -4.49
CA PRO A 78 -2.26 4.65 -5.18
C PRO A 78 -1.62 6.01 -5.42
N ARG A 79 -0.92 6.58 -4.42
CA ARG A 79 -0.19 7.84 -4.61
C ARG A 79 1.05 7.67 -5.47
N MET A 80 1.75 6.52 -5.39
CA MET A 80 2.87 6.22 -6.29
C MET A 80 2.49 6.25 -7.74
N ILE A 81 1.56 5.40 -8.13
CA ILE A 81 1.16 5.30 -9.52
C ILE A 81 0.45 6.57 -9.97
N GLY A 82 -0.29 7.21 -9.06
CA GLY A 82 -1.05 8.41 -9.36
C GLY A 82 -0.18 9.63 -9.60
N ALA A 83 0.83 9.85 -8.77
CA ALA A 83 1.81 10.93 -8.98
C ALA A 83 2.67 10.66 -10.22
N SER A 84 3.26 9.45 -10.33
CA SER A 84 4.09 9.09 -11.48
C SER A 84 3.33 9.20 -12.81
N ALA A 85 2.05 8.87 -12.87
CA ALA A 85 1.24 9.04 -14.08
C ALA A 85 1.02 10.51 -14.51
N LYS A 86 1.16 11.47 -13.60
CA LYS A 86 0.92 12.90 -13.86
C LYS A 86 2.21 13.70 -14.01
N MET A 87 3.30 13.26 -13.37
CA MET A 87 4.56 14.03 -13.34
C MET A 87 5.82 13.18 -13.55
N GLY A 88 5.69 11.90 -13.87
CA GLY A 88 6.82 10.98 -14.13
C GLY A 88 7.49 10.46 -12.86
N GLU A 89 7.37 11.20 -11.76
CA GLU A 89 8.02 10.88 -10.49
C GLU A 89 7.03 10.87 -9.34
N MET A 90 7.52 10.37 -8.21
CA MET A 90 6.86 10.52 -6.92
C MET A 90 7.19 11.85 -6.26
N THR A 91 6.38 12.24 -5.27
CA THR A 91 6.69 13.41 -4.45
C THR A 91 6.64 13.17 -2.95
N ILE A 92 7.50 13.89 -2.24
CA ILE A 92 7.51 14.04 -0.78
C ILE A 92 7.62 15.52 -0.43
N ILE A 93 7.18 15.88 0.78
CA ILE A 93 7.32 17.26 1.26
C ILE A 93 8.80 17.65 1.49
N ASP A 94 9.17 18.89 1.15
CA ASP A 94 10.45 19.47 1.54
C ASP A 94 10.44 19.95 2.99
N VAL A 95 10.91 19.08 3.89
CA VAL A 95 11.15 19.43 5.31
C VAL A 95 12.62 19.24 5.68
N SER A 96 13.52 19.52 4.73
CA SER A 96 14.99 19.40 4.82
C SER A 96 15.54 17.97 4.85
N GLU A 97 14.69 16.95 4.68
CA GLU A 97 15.06 15.54 4.82
C GLU A 97 15.95 15.02 3.71
N THR A 98 16.04 15.72 2.58
CA THR A 98 16.94 15.39 1.46
C THR A 98 18.33 16.03 1.56
N HIS A 99 18.55 16.88 2.57
CA HIS A 99 19.81 17.61 2.77
C HIS A 99 20.60 17.03 3.94
N GLU A 100 21.89 16.71 3.74
CA GLU A 100 22.74 16.22 4.84
C GLU A 100 22.86 17.24 5.98
N MET A 101 22.93 18.54 5.65
CA MET A 101 22.98 19.64 6.61
C MET A 101 21.60 20.07 7.13
N ARG A 102 20.51 19.39 6.72
CA ARG A 102 19.14 19.65 7.18
C ARG A 102 18.76 21.11 7.02
N TYR A 103 18.13 21.70 8.04
CA TYR A 103 17.71 23.09 8.09
C TYR A 103 18.85 24.12 7.92
N ALA A 104 20.12 23.70 8.04
CA ALA A 104 21.27 24.57 7.83
C ALA A 104 21.75 24.62 6.37
N ALA A 105 21.14 23.84 5.46
CA ALA A 105 21.46 23.89 4.04
C ALA A 105 21.05 25.25 3.44
N ASP A 106 21.97 25.86 2.69
CA ASP A 106 21.87 27.21 2.10
C ASP A 106 20.68 27.34 1.15
N THR A 107 20.30 26.22 0.53
CA THR A 107 19.26 26.13 -0.49
C THR A 107 17.90 25.75 0.11
N PHE A 108 17.86 25.27 1.35
CA PHE A 108 16.62 24.87 2.01
C PHE A 108 15.76 26.09 2.36
N ARG A 109 14.45 25.96 2.10
CA ARG A 109 13.42 26.91 2.55
C ARG A 109 12.32 26.13 3.25
N ARG A 110 11.92 26.62 4.43
CA ARG A 110 10.77 26.08 5.16
C ARG A 110 9.46 26.28 4.36
N PRO A 111 8.55 25.30 4.32
CA PRO A 111 7.17 25.49 3.84
C PRO A 111 6.43 26.58 4.64
N ASP A 112 5.72 27.49 3.98
CA ASP A 112 4.88 28.47 4.65
C ASP A 112 3.58 27.86 5.17
N VAL A 113 3.00 26.96 4.39
CA VAL A 113 1.82 26.17 4.74
C VAL A 113 2.10 24.68 4.50
N ILE A 114 1.74 23.84 5.47
CA ILE A 114 1.70 22.39 5.30
C ILE A 114 0.25 21.92 5.45
N MET A 115 -0.28 21.30 4.41
CA MET A 115 -1.54 20.58 4.45
C MET A 115 -1.28 19.13 4.85
N VAL A 116 -1.62 18.79 6.10
CA VAL A 116 -1.55 17.43 6.63
C VAL A 116 -2.87 16.73 6.34
N TRP A 117 -2.85 15.77 5.42
CA TRP A 117 -4.05 15.13 4.89
C TRP A 117 -4.07 13.63 5.16
N GLY A 118 -4.95 13.19 6.06
CA GLY A 118 -5.08 11.77 6.40
C GLY A 118 -3.79 11.17 7.00
N ASN A 119 -2.96 12.01 7.64
CA ASN A 119 -1.68 11.64 8.23
C ASN A 119 -1.58 12.12 9.68
N GLU A 120 -0.93 11.31 10.53
CA GLU A 120 -0.54 11.69 11.89
C GLU A 120 0.99 11.64 12.02
N PRO A 121 1.74 12.60 11.41
CA PRO A 121 3.19 12.51 11.22
C PRO A 121 4.00 12.27 12.50
N LEU A 122 3.50 12.77 13.64
CA LEU A 122 4.14 12.58 14.94
C LEU A 122 4.22 11.11 15.35
N LYS A 123 3.19 10.31 15.04
CA LYS A 123 3.11 8.89 15.38
C LYS A 123 3.52 7.99 14.23
N ALA A 124 3.16 8.38 13.01
CA ALA A 124 3.37 7.58 11.83
C ALA A 124 3.61 8.43 10.58
N ASN A 125 4.74 8.18 9.94
CA ASN A 125 5.11 8.80 8.69
C ASN A 125 5.47 7.72 7.67
N ALA A 126 4.82 7.75 6.52
CA ALA A 126 5.02 6.76 5.47
C ALA A 126 6.24 7.07 4.60
N ASP A 127 6.75 8.29 4.64
CA ASP A 127 7.85 8.78 3.81
C ASP A 127 9.22 8.65 4.52
N GLY A 128 9.26 7.96 5.66
CA GLY A 128 10.50 7.58 6.33
C GLY A 128 11.12 8.66 7.22
N PHE A 129 10.37 9.73 7.50
CA PHE A 129 10.77 10.79 8.40
C PHE A 129 10.45 10.46 9.86
N LEU A 130 11.23 11.02 10.78
CA LEU A 130 10.88 11.01 12.21
C LEU A 130 9.94 12.19 12.49
N GLY A 131 8.79 11.95 13.12
CA GLY A 131 7.71 12.92 13.21
C GLY A 131 8.00 14.30 13.81
N HIS A 132 9.14 14.51 14.47
CA HIS A 132 9.50 15.79 15.09
C HIS A 132 9.71 16.94 14.08
N TRP A 133 10.00 16.65 12.80
CA TRP A 133 10.21 17.67 11.75
C TRP A 133 9.04 18.66 11.64
N ILE A 134 7.81 18.22 11.88
CA ILE A 134 6.63 19.10 11.76
C ILE A 134 6.60 20.12 12.87
N VAL A 135 7.08 19.75 14.07
CA VAL A 135 7.18 20.67 15.21
C VAL A 135 8.26 21.72 14.93
N GLU A 136 9.39 21.32 14.36
CA GLU A 136 10.45 22.26 13.94
C GLU A 136 9.93 23.24 12.88
N CYS A 137 9.19 22.75 11.88
CA CYS A 137 8.54 23.61 10.88
C CYS A 137 7.59 24.63 11.52
N MET A 138 6.75 24.20 12.46
CA MET A 138 5.84 25.10 13.19
C MET A 138 6.60 26.13 14.03
N GLN A 139 7.70 25.76 14.68
CA GLN A 139 8.55 26.70 15.43
C GLN A 139 9.20 27.74 14.52
N MET A 140 9.54 27.36 13.29
CA MET A 140 10.04 28.25 12.26
C MET A 140 8.93 29.07 11.56
N GLY A 141 7.65 28.89 11.93
CA GLY A 141 6.53 29.71 11.48
C GLY A 141 5.57 29.06 10.47
N THR A 142 5.73 27.78 10.16
CA THR A 142 4.81 27.05 9.27
C THR A 142 3.40 27.00 9.85
N LYS A 143 2.41 27.32 9.02
CA LYS A 143 0.99 27.14 9.31
C LYS A 143 0.52 25.75 8.89
N ILE A 144 -0.45 25.20 9.61
CA ILE A 144 -1.00 23.87 9.35
C ILE A 144 -2.44 23.98 8.85
N ILE A 145 -2.76 23.25 7.78
CA ILE A 145 -4.13 22.83 7.44
C ILE A 145 -4.20 21.34 7.78
N SER A 146 -5.17 20.93 8.59
CA SER A 146 -5.32 19.53 9.00
C SER A 146 -6.63 18.97 8.47
N ILE A 147 -6.55 17.88 7.70
CA ILE A 147 -7.71 17.17 7.14
C ILE A 147 -7.72 15.78 7.77
N ASP A 148 -8.61 15.58 8.74
CA ASP A 148 -8.74 14.34 9.51
C ASP A 148 -10.17 14.23 10.09
N PRO A 149 -10.84 13.07 10.08
CA PRO A 149 -12.12 12.90 10.75
C PRO A 149 -12.06 13.09 12.29
N ARG A 150 -10.88 13.04 12.89
CA ARG A 150 -10.64 13.20 14.33
C ARG A 150 -9.80 14.43 14.60
N LEU A 151 -10.10 15.11 15.71
CA LEU A 151 -9.27 16.19 16.21
C LEU A 151 -7.95 15.64 16.77
N THR A 152 -6.89 15.69 15.97
CA THR A 152 -5.53 15.34 16.40
C THR A 152 -4.83 16.53 17.08
N TRP A 153 -3.64 16.29 17.63
CA TRP A 153 -2.79 17.37 18.18
C TRP A 153 -2.46 18.44 17.13
N LEU A 154 -2.26 18.03 15.87
CA LEU A 154 -2.06 18.94 14.73
C LEU A 154 -3.34 19.68 14.39
N GLY A 155 -4.49 19.00 14.35
CA GLY A 155 -5.79 19.63 14.14
C GLY A 155 -6.07 20.75 15.16
N SER A 156 -5.72 20.54 16.44
CA SER A 156 -5.88 21.58 17.48
C SER A 156 -4.97 22.81 17.32
N ARG A 157 -3.97 22.73 16.44
CA ARG A 157 -3.01 23.81 16.12
C ARG A 157 -3.14 24.31 14.69
N ALA A 158 -4.07 23.76 13.92
CA ALA A 158 -4.27 24.11 12.53
C ALA A 158 -5.00 25.45 12.42
N GLU A 159 -4.64 26.21 11.38
CA GLU A 159 -5.42 27.39 10.96
C GLU A 159 -6.81 26.94 10.47
N TYR A 160 -6.86 25.79 9.80
CA TYR A 160 -8.09 25.10 9.41
C TYR A 160 -8.00 23.63 9.78
N PHE A 161 -8.96 23.16 10.58
CA PHE A 161 -9.20 21.74 10.82
C PHE A 161 -10.46 21.33 10.06
N LEU A 162 -10.27 20.61 8.95
CA LEU A 162 -11.34 20.13 8.09
C LEU A 162 -11.71 18.72 8.54
N GLN A 163 -12.74 18.61 9.39
CA GLN A 163 -13.20 17.34 9.93
C GLN A 163 -14.00 16.53 8.89
N VAL A 164 -13.31 16.02 7.88
CA VAL A 164 -13.89 15.37 6.70
C VAL A 164 -14.62 14.06 7.07
N ARG A 165 -15.76 13.79 6.42
CA ARG A 165 -16.42 12.49 6.47
C ARG A 165 -15.51 11.43 5.82
N PRO A 166 -15.20 10.30 6.47
CA PRO A 166 -14.31 9.29 5.90
C PRO A 166 -14.73 8.85 4.50
N GLY A 167 -13.77 8.82 3.56
CA GLY A 167 -13.98 8.41 2.17
C GLY A 167 -14.52 9.50 1.23
N THR A 168 -14.48 10.77 1.64
CA THR A 168 -14.97 11.92 0.84
C THR A 168 -13.90 12.94 0.48
N ASP A 169 -12.63 12.61 0.71
CA ASP A 169 -11.50 13.49 0.51
C ASP A 169 -11.40 14.01 -0.93
N ALA A 170 -11.73 13.18 -1.93
CA ALA A 170 -11.71 13.59 -3.33
C ALA A 170 -12.65 14.79 -3.60
N ALA A 171 -13.86 14.78 -3.02
CA ALA A 171 -14.80 15.91 -3.15
C ALA A 171 -14.23 17.19 -2.53
N LEU A 172 -13.56 17.07 -1.37
CA LEU A 172 -12.90 18.20 -0.73
C LEU A 172 -11.80 18.81 -1.63
N GLY A 173 -10.90 17.98 -2.18
CA GLY A 173 -9.83 18.43 -3.07
C GLY A 173 -10.36 19.10 -4.34
N ILE A 174 -11.40 18.53 -4.96
CA ILE A 174 -12.07 19.10 -6.14
C ILE A 174 -12.65 20.49 -5.84
N ALA A 175 -13.29 20.68 -4.68
CA ALA A 175 -13.83 21.98 -4.30
C ALA A 175 -12.76 23.02 -3.97
N MET A 176 -11.62 22.59 -3.42
CA MET A 176 -10.47 23.47 -3.23
C MET A 176 -9.90 23.93 -4.57
N LEU A 177 -9.76 23.01 -5.54
CA LEU A 177 -9.36 23.34 -6.93
C LEU A 177 -10.34 24.32 -7.57
N ASN A 178 -11.65 24.07 -7.46
CA ASN A 178 -12.68 24.96 -7.97
C ASN A 178 -12.54 26.38 -7.39
N THR A 179 -12.33 26.49 -6.08
CA THR A 179 -12.14 27.78 -5.40
C THR A 179 -10.90 28.51 -5.93
N ILE A 180 -9.76 27.82 -5.98
CA ILE A 180 -8.48 28.38 -6.43
C ILE A 180 -8.56 28.87 -7.88
N ILE A 181 -9.15 28.07 -8.76
CA ILE A 181 -9.31 28.38 -10.19
C ILE A 181 -10.27 29.56 -10.38
N ASN A 182 -11.43 29.56 -9.73
CA ASN A 182 -12.45 30.60 -9.93
C ASN A 182 -12.08 31.94 -9.27
N GLU A 183 -11.21 31.93 -8.26
CA GLU A 183 -10.66 33.14 -7.64
C GLU A 183 -9.36 33.62 -8.29
N ASP A 184 -8.89 32.95 -9.34
CA ASP A 184 -7.66 33.28 -10.07
C ASP A 184 -6.40 33.30 -9.18
N LEU A 185 -6.32 32.32 -8.25
CA LEU A 185 -5.20 32.14 -7.31
C LEU A 185 -4.17 31.13 -7.85
N VAL A 186 -4.10 30.96 -9.16
CA VAL A 186 -3.24 29.95 -9.81
C VAL A 186 -1.89 30.53 -10.22
N ASP A 187 -0.88 29.67 -10.32
CA ASP A 187 0.40 29.99 -10.95
C ASP A 187 0.28 29.82 -12.48
N HIS A 188 -0.14 30.92 -13.13
CA HIS A 188 -0.23 30.98 -14.59
C HIS A 188 1.10 30.69 -15.30
N ASP A 189 2.22 31.09 -14.71
CA ASP A 189 3.55 30.91 -15.30
C ASP A 189 3.93 29.42 -15.32
N PHE A 190 3.62 28.68 -14.25
CA PHE A 190 3.80 27.23 -14.21
C PHE A 190 2.86 26.54 -15.20
N ILE A 191 1.58 26.88 -15.18
CA ILE A 191 0.57 26.27 -16.06
C ILE A 191 0.95 26.43 -17.54
N ASP A 192 1.32 27.64 -17.97
CA ASP A 192 1.61 27.93 -19.39
C ASP A 192 2.87 27.20 -19.89
N LYS A 193 3.92 27.17 -19.06
CA LYS A 193 5.22 26.59 -19.43
C LYS A 193 5.24 25.07 -19.30
N TRP A 194 4.63 24.58 -18.23
CA TRP A 194 4.85 23.23 -17.73
C TRP A 194 3.58 22.40 -17.61
N GLY A 195 2.39 22.98 -17.77
CA GLY A 195 1.12 22.28 -17.70
C GLY A 195 0.64 21.70 -19.04
N TYR A 196 -0.06 20.57 -18.97
CA TYR A 196 -0.86 20.00 -20.04
C TYR A 196 -2.26 19.64 -19.52
N GLY A 197 -3.30 20.01 -20.26
CA GLY A 197 -4.68 19.63 -19.94
C GLY A 197 -5.37 20.50 -18.88
N TYR A 198 -4.91 21.73 -18.69
CA TYR A 198 -5.47 22.63 -17.67
C TYR A 198 -6.93 23.01 -17.98
N GLU A 199 -7.28 23.23 -19.25
CA GLU A 199 -8.66 23.56 -19.64
C GLU A 199 -9.64 22.43 -19.31
N GLN A 200 -9.21 21.17 -19.47
CA GLN A 200 -9.99 19.99 -19.08
C GLN A 200 -10.17 19.95 -17.57
N LEU A 201 -9.13 20.28 -16.79
CA LEU A 201 -9.25 20.41 -15.34
C LEU A 201 -10.29 21.48 -14.98
N VAL A 202 -10.21 22.67 -15.57
CA VAL A 202 -11.17 23.75 -15.34
C VAL A 202 -12.58 23.24 -15.59
N GLU A 203 -12.85 22.64 -16.76
CA GLU A 203 -14.16 22.06 -17.09
C GLU A 203 -14.61 21.01 -16.06
N SER A 204 -13.71 20.12 -15.65
CA SER A 204 -14.01 19.01 -14.75
C SER A 204 -14.44 19.45 -13.34
N VAL A 205 -13.94 20.59 -12.85
CA VAL A 205 -14.23 21.09 -11.50
C VAL A 205 -15.36 22.12 -11.47
N GLN A 206 -15.80 22.63 -12.63
CA GLN A 206 -16.92 23.59 -12.66
C GLN A 206 -18.20 22.98 -12.07
N GLY A 207 -18.90 23.77 -11.25
CA GLY A 207 -20.12 23.33 -10.55
C GLY A 207 -19.88 22.42 -9.33
N LYS A 208 -18.63 22.09 -9.01
CA LYS A 208 -18.22 21.30 -7.83
C LYS A 208 -17.53 22.21 -6.81
N ASP A 209 -18.26 23.21 -6.32
CA ASP A 209 -17.75 24.24 -5.42
C ASP A 209 -17.71 23.80 -3.94
N ALA A 210 -17.35 24.72 -3.05
CA ALA A 210 -17.29 24.46 -1.62
C ALA A 210 -18.65 24.14 -0.98
N ASP A 211 -19.77 24.65 -1.51
CA ASP A 211 -21.11 24.32 -0.99
C ASP A 211 -21.49 22.89 -1.39
N TRP A 212 -21.17 22.48 -2.63
CA TRP A 212 -21.29 21.10 -3.07
C TRP A 212 -20.48 20.13 -2.19
N ALA A 213 -19.20 20.43 -1.94
CA ALA A 213 -18.38 19.57 -1.09
C ALA A 213 -18.82 19.60 0.39
N ALA A 214 -19.37 20.71 0.88
CA ALA A 214 -19.85 20.80 2.26
C ALA A 214 -20.94 19.77 2.56
N GLU A 215 -21.87 19.55 1.64
CA GLU A 215 -22.92 18.53 1.75
C GLU A 215 -22.33 17.10 1.79
N ILE A 216 -21.34 16.83 0.94
CA ILE A 216 -20.74 15.48 0.83
C ILE A 216 -19.82 15.19 2.02
N CYS A 217 -18.93 16.12 2.35
CA CYS A 217 -17.86 15.95 3.32
C CYS A 217 -18.30 16.25 4.76
N GLY A 218 -19.41 16.96 4.95
CA GLY A 218 -19.83 17.46 6.26
C GLY A 218 -18.83 18.45 6.86
N VAL A 219 -18.22 19.28 6.02
CA VAL A 219 -17.26 20.35 6.40
C VAL A 219 -17.87 21.69 6.01
N PRO A 220 -17.79 22.76 6.82
CA PRO A 220 -18.33 24.06 6.45
C PRO A 220 -17.69 24.61 5.15
N ALA A 221 -18.52 25.08 4.21
CA ALA A 221 -18.05 25.59 2.92
C ALA A 221 -17.03 26.73 3.05
N GLU A 222 -17.20 27.62 4.04
CA GLU A 222 -16.26 28.70 4.32
C GLU A 222 -14.88 28.20 4.78
N ASP A 223 -14.83 27.11 5.54
CA ASP A 223 -13.56 26.51 5.96
C ASP A 223 -12.83 25.87 4.78
N ILE A 224 -13.58 25.26 3.84
CA ILE A 224 -13.03 24.72 2.58
C ILE A 224 -12.41 25.85 1.76
N ARG A 225 -13.16 26.95 1.55
CA ARG A 225 -12.65 28.14 0.83
C ARG A 225 -11.44 28.76 1.53
N GLY A 226 -11.52 28.89 2.85
CA GLY A 226 -10.46 29.45 3.69
C GLY A 226 -9.16 28.65 3.61
N ALA A 227 -9.26 27.32 3.70
CA ALA A 227 -8.12 26.43 3.53
C ALA A 227 -7.55 26.48 2.10
N ALA A 228 -8.40 26.51 1.07
CA ALA A 228 -7.97 26.63 -0.33
C ALA A 228 -7.19 27.92 -0.59
N ARG A 229 -7.72 29.06 -0.11
CA ARG A 229 -7.05 30.36 -0.19
C ARG A 229 -5.73 30.38 0.59
N LEU A 230 -5.71 29.83 1.81
CA LEU A 230 -4.50 29.77 2.63
C LEU A 230 -3.40 28.96 1.94
N TYR A 231 -3.75 27.82 1.33
CA TYR A 231 -2.80 27.00 0.58
C TYR A 231 -2.28 27.73 -0.67
N ALA A 232 -3.18 28.27 -1.51
CA ALA A 232 -2.81 28.85 -2.79
C ALA A 232 -2.08 30.21 -2.70
N THR A 233 -2.28 30.96 -1.62
CA THR A 233 -1.65 32.29 -1.45
C THR A 233 -0.34 32.26 -0.65
N ALA A 234 0.10 31.08 -0.19
CA ALA A 234 1.40 30.92 0.45
C ALA A 234 2.52 31.06 -0.57
N GLU A 235 3.67 31.63 -0.19
CA GLU A 235 4.84 31.70 -1.09
C GLU A 235 5.42 30.30 -1.38
N SER A 236 5.22 29.35 -0.46
CA SER A 236 5.55 27.94 -0.65
C SER A 236 4.62 27.09 0.23
N ALA A 237 3.95 26.12 -0.37
CA ALA A 237 3.05 25.21 0.33
C ALA A 237 3.28 23.77 -0.08
N SER A 238 2.99 22.86 0.83
CA SER A 238 3.18 21.43 0.59
C SER A 238 2.06 20.59 1.19
N ILE A 239 1.84 19.43 0.60
CA ILE A 239 0.86 18.44 1.07
C ILE A 239 1.63 17.25 1.63
N GLN A 240 1.46 17.00 2.93
CA GLN A 240 1.85 15.75 3.58
C GLN A 240 0.61 14.85 3.65
N TRP A 241 0.52 13.92 2.70
CA TRP A 241 -0.52 12.90 2.67
C TRP A 241 -0.12 11.66 3.49
N GLY A 242 -1.11 10.95 4.02
CA GLY A 242 -0.94 9.72 4.78
C GLY A 242 -1.74 8.56 4.19
N LEU A 243 -1.60 7.37 4.77
CA LEU A 243 -2.25 6.17 4.21
C LEU A 243 -3.78 6.26 4.19
N ALA A 244 -4.41 7.05 5.08
CA ALA A 244 -5.86 7.17 5.09
C ALA A 244 -6.41 7.80 3.80
N PHE A 245 -5.61 8.69 3.19
CA PHE A 245 -5.88 9.32 1.90
C PHE A 245 -6.09 8.28 0.79
N GLU A 246 -5.34 7.18 0.83
CA GLU A 246 -5.29 6.15 -0.21
C GLU A 246 -6.24 4.96 0.05
N GLN A 247 -6.83 4.90 1.25
CA GLN A 247 -7.71 3.82 1.71
C GLN A 247 -9.18 4.17 1.51
N GLN A 248 -9.49 4.59 0.28
CA GLN A 248 -10.83 4.89 -0.21
C GLN A 248 -11.00 4.43 -1.67
N LEU A 249 -12.25 4.29 -2.12
CA LEU A 249 -12.55 3.93 -3.51
C LEU A 249 -12.08 5.00 -4.52
N SER A 250 -12.00 6.25 -4.08
CA SER A 250 -11.54 7.38 -4.88
C SER A 250 -10.01 7.57 -4.83
N ALA A 251 -9.21 6.57 -4.44
CA ALA A 251 -7.78 6.76 -4.14
C ALA A 251 -6.99 7.45 -5.28
N LEU A 252 -7.22 7.07 -6.54
CA LEU A 252 -6.60 7.76 -7.69
C LEU A 252 -7.21 9.13 -7.97
N GLY A 253 -8.53 9.30 -7.77
CA GLY A 253 -9.19 10.59 -7.91
C GLY A 253 -8.72 11.64 -6.89
N VAL A 254 -8.54 11.25 -5.62
CA VAL A 254 -7.98 12.14 -4.59
C VAL A 254 -6.49 12.40 -4.82
N THR A 255 -5.73 11.39 -5.28
CA THR A 255 -4.33 11.59 -5.67
C THR A 255 -4.21 12.61 -6.81
N ALA A 256 -5.05 12.49 -7.84
CA ALA A 256 -5.10 13.47 -8.92
C ALA A 256 -5.44 14.87 -8.38
N ALA A 257 -6.44 15.00 -7.49
CA ALA A 257 -6.79 16.28 -6.88
C ALA A 257 -5.61 16.91 -6.12
N ALA A 258 -4.87 16.14 -5.32
CA ALA A 258 -3.71 16.65 -4.59
C ALA A 258 -2.54 17.02 -5.51
N CYS A 259 -2.26 16.22 -6.54
CA CYS A 259 -1.26 16.57 -7.54
C CYS A 259 -1.66 17.85 -8.31
N ASP A 260 -2.93 17.98 -8.67
CA ASP A 260 -3.44 19.16 -9.36
C ASP A 260 -3.39 20.40 -8.46
N LEU A 261 -3.64 20.26 -7.14
CA LEU A 261 -3.44 21.35 -6.18
C LEU A 261 -1.98 21.83 -6.19
N MET A 262 -1.01 20.91 -6.20
CA MET A 262 0.41 21.26 -6.32
C MET A 262 0.69 21.98 -7.65
N GLY A 263 0.18 21.43 -8.76
CA GLY A 263 0.40 21.95 -10.11
C GLY A 263 -0.21 23.33 -10.33
N VAL A 264 -1.47 23.56 -9.97
CA VAL A 264 -2.12 24.87 -10.16
C VAL A 264 -1.55 25.96 -9.26
N THR A 265 -0.79 25.61 -8.22
CA THR A 265 -0.16 26.57 -7.31
C THR A 265 1.36 26.67 -7.47
N GLY A 266 1.95 25.99 -8.46
CA GLY A 266 3.40 26.03 -8.70
C GLY A 266 4.25 25.42 -7.57
N ASN A 267 3.66 24.54 -6.75
CA ASN A 267 4.31 23.95 -5.57
C ASN A 267 4.99 22.60 -5.83
N ILE A 268 5.28 22.30 -7.10
CA ILE A 268 6.02 21.09 -7.49
C ILE A 268 7.50 21.45 -7.59
N ASP A 269 8.31 20.74 -6.81
CA ASP A 269 9.77 20.78 -6.81
C ASP A 269 10.43 22.14 -6.50
N ASN A 270 9.68 23.08 -5.95
CA ASN A 270 10.17 24.34 -5.39
C ASN A 270 10.64 24.15 -3.92
N PRO A 271 11.56 24.99 -3.41
CA PRO A 271 11.95 24.96 -2.00
C PRO A 271 10.76 25.14 -1.05
N GLY A 272 10.58 24.21 -0.11
CA GLY A 272 9.43 24.14 0.82
C GLY A 272 8.13 23.56 0.23
N GLY A 273 8.12 23.18 -1.05
CA GLY A 273 6.99 22.54 -1.72
C GLY A 273 7.02 21.01 -1.63
N ASN A 274 6.50 20.36 -2.66
CA ASN A 274 6.55 18.90 -2.83
C ASN A 274 7.67 18.53 -3.82
N LEU A 275 8.76 17.97 -3.31
CA LEU A 275 9.93 17.56 -4.09
C LEU A 275 9.62 16.34 -4.95
N LEU A 276 10.06 16.37 -6.21
CA LEU A 276 10.20 15.16 -7.01
C LEU A 276 11.34 14.33 -6.40
N ILE A 277 11.09 13.05 -6.14
CA ILE A 277 12.03 12.20 -5.37
C ILE A 277 12.26 10.86 -6.07
N LYS A 278 13.52 10.39 -6.01
CA LYS A 278 13.92 9.05 -6.44
C LYS A 278 14.43 8.23 -5.26
N CYS A 279 14.53 6.92 -5.46
CA CYS A 279 15.36 6.08 -4.62
C CYS A 279 16.83 6.48 -4.83
N ALA A 280 17.58 6.54 -3.74
CA ALA A 280 18.94 7.07 -3.73
C ALA A 280 19.82 6.41 -4.79
N PHE A 281 20.49 7.24 -5.59
CA PHE A 281 21.41 6.86 -6.65
C PHE A 281 20.77 6.02 -7.78
N ASP A 282 19.48 6.25 -8.06
CA ASP A 282 18.67 5.51 -9.04
C ASP A 282 18.63 4.00 -8.79
N ILE A 283 18.72 3.59 -7.53
CA ILE A 283 18.55 2.18 -7.12
C ILE A 283 17.04 1.90 -7.03
N GLU A 284 16.38 1.97 -8.19
CA GLU A 284 14.94 1.80 -8.42
C GLU A 284 14.61 0.35 -8.79
N LYS A 285 14.66 -0.59 -7.83
CA LYS A 285 14.17 -1.95 -8.06
C LYS A 285 13.31 -2.43 -6.91
N ARG A 286 12.03 -2.63 -7.25
CA ARG A 286 10.89 -2.91 -6.36
C ARG A 286 10.52 -4.39 -6.48
N TYR A 287 9.24 -4.72 -6.38
CA TYR A 287 8.75 -6.09 -6.21
C TYR A 287 8.89 -7.01 -7.45
N GLY A 288 9.53 -6.54 -8.53
CA GLY A 288 9.87 -7.33 -9.73
C GLY A 288 11.38 -7.52 -9.95
N LEU A 289 12.21 -7.29 -8.92
CA LEU A 289 13.65 -7.48 -9.04
C LEU A 289 13.97 -8.95 -9.41
N GLY A 290 14.54 -9.15 -10.59
CA GLY A 290 14.94 -10.48 -11.07
C GLY A 290 13.90 -11.15 -11.97
N ASP A 291 12.76 -10.51 -12.29
CA ASP A 291 11.69 -11.11 -13.11
C ASP A 291 12.16 -11.62 -14.48
N PHE A 292 13.19 -10.98 -15.05
CA PHE A 292 13.81 -11.40 -16.30
C PHE A 292 14.50 -12.79 -16.24
N LYS A 293 14.68 -13.35 -15.04
CA LYS A 293 15.17 -14.72 -14.81
C LYS A 293 14.05 -15.75 -14.77
N ILE A 294 12.79 -15.33 -14.67
CA ILE A 294 11.64 -16.23 -14.64
C ILE A 294 11.42 -16.79 -16.06
N PRO A 295 11.25 -18.10 -16.24
CA PRO A 295 10.88 -18.68 -17.53
C PRO A 295 9.59 -18.05 -18.07
N ARG A 296 9.53 -17.77 -19.38
CA ARG A 296 8.44 -16.98 -19.98
C ARG A 296 7.07 -17.63 -19.80
N GLU A 297 7.02 -18.94 -19.87
CA GLU A 297 5.83 -19.76 -19.63
C GLU A 297 5.30 -19.63 -18.20
N GLU A 298 6.19 -19.51 -17.22
CA GLU A 298 5.82 -19.31 -15.82
C GLU A 298 5.41 -17.85 -15.58
N TYR A 299 6.14 -16.89 -16.15
CA TYR A 299 5.81 -15.47 -16.05
C TYR A 299 4.42 -15.15 -16.62
N ALA A 300 3.95 -15.92 -17.62
CA ALA A 300 2.59 -15.79 -18.16
C ALA A 300 1.49 -16.13 -17.13
N GLY A 301 1.83 -16.84 -16.05
CA GLY A 301 0.97 -17.11 -14.90
C GLY A 301 0.95 -16.01 -13.84
N LYS A 302 1.57 -14.85 -14.08
CA LYS A 302 1.47 -13.67 -13.22
C LYS A 302 0.02 -13.18 -13.18
N MET A 303 -0.58 -13.19 -12.00
CA MET A 303 -1.93 -12.65 -11.83
C MET A 303 -1.90 -11.13 -11.92
N THR A 304 -2.75 -10.57 -12.77
CA THR A 304 -2.81 -9.12 -13.02
C THR A 304 -4.22 -8.54 -12.89
N LEU A 305 -4.32 -7.24 -12.60
CA LEU A 305 -5.57 -6.47 -12.64
C LEU A 305 -6.11 -6.28 -14.07
N SER A 306 -7.43 -6.10 -14.19
CA SER A 306 -8.12 -5.94 -15.47
C SER A 306 -7.72 -4.69 -16.26
N ALA A 307 -7.24 -3.64 -15.57
CA ALA A 307 -6.82 -2.37 -16.16
C ALA A 307 -5.39 -2.39 -16.71
N GLY A 308 -4.66 -3.51 -16.55
CA GLY A 308 -3.29 -3.64 -17.06
C GLY A 308 -2.27 -2.72 -16.37
N ILE A 309 -2.62 -2.05 -15.28
CA ILE A 309 -1.71 -1.17 -14.53
C ILE A 309 -0.46 -1.95 -14.09
N GLU A 310 -0.62 -3.21 -13.67
CA GLU A 310 0.48 -4.11 -13.27
C GLU A 310 1.25 -4.73 -14.43
N SER A 311 0.76 -4.55 -15.66
CA SER A 311 1.53 -4.85 -16.86
C SER A 311 2.42 -3.69 -17.30
N SER A 312 2.25 -2.50 -16.68
CA SER A 312 3.22 -1.41 -16.80
C SER A 312 4.35 -1.60 -15.78
N ASP A 313 5.52 -1.04 -16.07
CA ASP A 313 6.68 -1.08 -15.17
C ASP A 313 6.45 -0.34 -13.83
N ILE A 314 5.29 0.30 -13.66
CA ILE A 314 4.93 1.10 -12.48
C ILE A 314 4.44 0.22 -11.31
N VAL A 315 3.80 -0.93 -11.59
CA VAL A 315 3.37 -1.89 -10.55
C VAL A 315 3.92 -3.27 -10.84
N ALA A 316 4.93 -3.68 -10.09
CA ALA A 316 5.62 -4.94 -10.33
C ALA A 316 5.06 -6.15 -9.57
N CYS A 317 4.14 -5.97 -8.62
CA CYS A 317 3.53 -7.07 -7.87
C CYS A 317 2.37 -7.74 -8.63
N ALA A 318 2.02 -8.96 -8.20
CA ALA A 318 0.83 -9.65 -8.67
C ALA A 318 -0.43 -9.21 -7.91
N ALA A 319 -1.57 -9.19 -8.62
CA ALA A 319 -2.87 -8.84 -8.08
C ALA A 319 -3.32 -9.80 -6.98
N THR A 320 -3.71 -9.25 -5.82
CA THR A 320 -4.09 -10.03 -4.63
C THR A 320 -5.43 -10.72 -4.79
N ASP A 321 -6.44 -10.02 -5.33
CA ASP A 321 -7.81 -10.52 -5.44
C ASP A 321 -7.92 -11.67 -6.47
N PRO A 322 -7.29 -11.59 -7.65
CA PRO A 322 -7.23 -12.73 -8.56
C PRO A 322 -6.46 -13.93 -7.98
N LEU A 323 -5.41 -13.71 -7.18
CA LEU A 323 -4.75 -14.81 -6.46
C LEU A 323 -5.68 -15.45 -5.42
N LEU A 324 -6.42 -14.66 -4.66
CA LEU A 324 -7.42 -15.16 -3.71
C LEU A 324 -8.50 -15.97 -4.45
N HIS A 325 -8.98 -15.48 -5.60
CA HIS A 325 -9.90 -16.20 -6.46
C HIS A 325 -9.34 -17.57 -6.90
N ALA A 326 -8.07 -17.60 -7.33
CA ALA A 326 -7.38 -18.82 -7.73
C ALA A 326 -7.25 -19.83 -6.57
N VAL A 327 -6.95 -19.36 -5.35
CA VAL A 327 -6.96 -20.21 -4.15
C VAL A 327 -8.34 -20.80 -3.89
N GLU A 328 -9.40 -20.02 -4.08
CA GLU A 328 -10.76 -20.45 -3.76
C GLU A 328 -11.37 -21.40 -4.79
N THR A 329 -11.04 -21.23 -6.07
CA THR A 329 -11.66 -21.93 -7.22
C THR A 329 -10.78 -22.94 -7.91
N GLY A 330 -9.46 -22.76 -7.86
CA GLY A 330 -8.51 -23.44 -8.74
C GLY A 330 -8.44 -22.87 -10.17
N ASP A 331 -9.08 -21.73 -10.46
CA ASP A 331 -9.03 -21.03 -11.76
C ASP A 331 -8.27 -19.69 -11.63
N PRO A 332 -7.28 -19.38 -12.49
CA PRO A 332 -6.82 -20.17 -13.64
C PRO A 332 -5.93 -21.35 -13.28
N PHE A 333 -5.45 -21.43 -12.04
CA PHE A 333 -4.70 -22.55 -11.50
C PHE A 333 -4.93 -22.65 -9.99
N GLN A 334 -4.65 -23.82 -9.40
CA GLN A 334 -4.67 -23.99 -7.94
C GLN A 334 -3.28 -23.67 -7.36
N PRO A 335 -3.14 -22.65 -6.50
CA PRO A 335 -1.89 -22.40 -5.79
C PRO A 335 -1.49 -23.59 -4.91
N GLN A 336 -0.22 -23.99 -5.01
CA GLN A 336 0.33 -25.17 -4.34
C GLN A 336 1.15 -24.84 -3.10
N MET A 337 1.69 -23.63 -3.05
CA MET A 337 2.52 -23.17 -1.95
C MET A 337 2.27 -21.70 -1.65
N LEU A 338 2.29 -21.37 -0.37
CA LEU A 338 2.32 -20.00 0.13
C LEU A 338 3.57 -19.82 1.00
N TRP A 339 4.48 -18.98 0.53
CA TRP A 339 5.58 -18.48 1.35
C TRP A 339 5.14 -17.16 1.98
N ILE A 340 5.29 -17.02 3.29
CA ILE A 340 4.95 -15.81 4.04
C ILE A 340 6.21 -15.35 4.77
N GLU A 341 6.64 -14.12 4.52
CA GLU A 341 7.82 -13.56 5.20
C GLU A 341 7.64 -12.09 5.52
N SER A 342 7.91 -11.73 6.78
CA SER A 342 7.62 -10.40 7.34
C SER A 342 6.16 -9.96 7.18
N ALA A 343 5.21 -10.89 7.03
CA ALA A 343 3.80 -10.63 6.85
C ALA A 343 2.95 -11.41 7.86
N ASN A 344 1.82 -10.82 8.26
CA ASN A 344 0.84 -11.44 9.15
C ASN A 344 -0.57 -11.17 8.61
N PRO A 345 -0.98 -11.84 7.51
CA PRO A 345 -2.24 -11.60 6.81
C PRO A 345 -3.48 -11.61 7.70
N LEU A 346 -3.59 -12.58 8.62
CA LEU A 346 -4.79 -12.70 9.45
C LEU A 346 -4.94 -11.50 10.37
N ALA A 347 -3.87 -11.06 11.02
CA ALA A 347 -3.95 -9.93 11.94
C ALA A 347 -3.93 -8.58 11.21
N CYS A 348 -3.24 -8.44 10.08
CA CYS A 348 -2.87 -7.14 9.53
C CYS A 348 -3.33 -6.88 8.09
N SER A 349 -2.71 -7.53 7.10
CA SER A 349 -2.84 -7.13 5.68
C SER A 349 -4.05 -7.74 4.98
N GLY A 350 -4.49 -8.92 5.39
CA GLY A 350 -5.65 -9.59 4.82
C GLY A 350 -6.93 -8.85 5.18
N MET A 351 -7.60 -8.30 4.17
CA MET A 351 -8.98 -7.85 4.30
C MET A 351 -9.89 -9.09 4.32
N ASP A 352 -11.07 -8.98 4.94
CA ASP A 352 -11.96 -10.14 5.15
C ASP A 352 -11.21 -11.32 5.79
N ALA A 353 -10.66 -11.09 6.98
CA ALA A 353 -9.81 -12.05 7.68
C ALA A 353 -10.42 -13.47 7.80
N PRO A 354 -11.75 -13.64 8.01
CA PRO A 354 -12.40 -14.95 7.98
C PRO A 354 -12.28 -15.67 6.62
N ARG A 355 -12.51 -14.97 5.52
CA ARG A 355 -12.34 -15.50 4.16
C ARG A 355 -10.89 -15.88 3.89
N MET A 356 -9.95 -15.03 4.32
CA MET A 356 -8.52 -15.30 4.20
C MET A 356 -8.10 -16.55 4.97
N TYR A 357 -8.60 -16.75 6.19
CA TYR A 357 -8.35 -17.96 6.97
C TYR A 357 -8.81 -19.22 6.22
N GLU A 358 -10.03 -19.21 5.67
CA GLU A 358 -10.54 -20.34 4.88
C GLU A 358 -9.72 -20.57 3.59
N ALA A 359 -9.36 -19.50 2.88
CA ALA A 359 -8.57 -19.59 1.65
C ALA A 359 -7.17 -20.16 1.91
N MET A 360 -6.45 -19.65 2.91
CA MET A 360 -5.11 -20.11 3.25
C MET A 360 -5.09 -21.59 3.68
N ASN A 361 -6.17 -22.08 4.29
CA ASN A 361 -6.32 -23.50 4.62
C ASN A 361 -6.41 -24.43 3.39
N LYS A 362 -6.77 -23.91 2.21
CA LYS A 362 -6.80 -24.68 0.95
C LYS A 362 -5.42 -24.85 0.31
N ILE A 363 -4.41 -24.08 0.73
CA ILE A 363 -3.08 -24.13 0.13
C ILE A 363 -2.29 -25.32 0.72
N PRO A 364 -1.79 -26.26 -0.11
CA PRO A 364 -1.19 -27.51 0.39
C PRO A 364 0.06 -27.37 1.26
N PHE A 365 0.92 -26.40 0.98
CA PHE A 365 2.19 -26.22 1.70
C PHE A 365 2.44 -24.75 2.05
N VAL A 366 2.60 -24.45 3.34
CA VAL A 366 2.81 -23.08 3.82
C VAL A 366 4.11 -22.97 4.60
N VAL A 367 4.97 -22.03 4.21
CA VAL A 367 6.19 -21.69 4.93
C VAL A 367 6.04 -20.29 5.51
N VAL A 368 6.31 -20.12 6.79
CA VAL A 368 6.29 -18.81 7.46
C VAL A 368 7.65 -18.49 8.04
N ALA A 369 8.27 -17.41 7.58
CA ALA A 369 9.52 -16.88 8.12
C ALA A 369 9.22 -15.61 8.94
N ASP A 370 9.33 -15.72 10.27
CA ASP A 370 8.95 -14.65 11.19
C ASP A 370 9.79 -14.74 12.50
N PRO A 371 10.13 -13.61 13.14
CA PRO A 371 10.75 -13.62 14.46
C PRO A 371 9.86 -14.19 15.58
N PHE A 372 8.54 -14.25 15.39
CA PHE A 372 7.60 -14.71 16.40
C PHE A 372 6.59 -15.73 15.83
N MET A 373 6.01 -16.52 16.74
CA MET A 373 4.87 -17.36 16.40
C MET A 373 3.61 -16.49 16.34
N THR A 374 3.21 -16.07 15.14
CA THR A 374 2.05 -15.19 14.89
C THR A 374 0.75 -15.99 14.76
N PRO A 375 -0.44 -15.35 14.82
CA PRO A 375 -1.71 -16.02 14.55
C PRO A 375 -1.73 -16.71 13.17
N THR A 376 -1.19 -16.06 12.13
CA THR A 376 -1.05 -16.66 10.80
C THR A 376 -0.12 -17.88 10.82
N ALA A 377 1.00 -17.82 11.52
CA ALA A 377 1.92 -18.96 11.62
C ALA A 377 1.25 -20.18 12.26
N VAL A 378 0.53 -19.98 13.37
CA VAL A 378 -0.17 -21.08 14.06
C VAL A 378 -1.33 -21.63 13.24
N ALA A 379 -2.09 -20.76 12.59
CA ALA A 379 -3.25 -21.14 11.79
C ALA A 379 -2.85 -21.98 10.57
N HIS A 380 -1.77 -21.64 9.88
CA HIS A 380 -1.54 -22.18 8.53
C HIS A 380 -0.19 -22.84 8.28
N ALA A 381 0.87 -22.50 9.03
CA ALA A 381 2.22 -22.90 8.64
C ALA A 381 2.46 -24.41 8.77
N ASP A 382 3.17 -24.96 7.78
CA ASP A 382 3.74 -26.31 7.82
C ASP A 382 5.18 -26.26 8.32
N ILE A 383 5.94 -25.25 7.91
CA ILE A 383 7.30 -24.94 8.39
C ILE A 383 7.32 -23.50 8.91
N VAL A 384 7.91 -23.30 10.09
CA VAL A 384 8.19 -21.97 10.64
C VAL A 384 9.70 -21.79 10.73
N LEU A 385 10.24 -20.72 10.13
CA LEU A 385 11.66 -20.39 10.13
C LEU A 385 11.90 -19.19 11.07
N PRO A 386 12.79 -19.32 12.09
CA PRO A 386 13.08 -18.21 12.99
C PRO A 386 13.95 -17.17 12.31
N VAL A 387 13.40 -15.96 12.14
CA VAL A 387 14.05 -14.83 11.49
C VAL A 387 14.74 -13.92 12.51
N ALA A 388 15.94 -13.45 12.17
CA ALA A 388 16.73 -12.54 13.00
C ALA A 388 16.14 -11.11 12.99
N MET A 389 16.19 -10.38 14.11
CA MET A 389 15.70 -9.00 14.19
C MET A 389 16.66 -7.99 13.55
N SER A 390 16.29 -6.71 13.49
CA SER A 390 17.07 -5.67 12.80
C SER A 390 18.51 -5.51 13.30
N CYS A 391 18.78 -5.75 14.58
CA CYS A 391 20.14 -5.64 15.15
C CYS A 391 21.04 -6.87 14.87
N GLU A 392 20.52 -7.87 14.15
CA GLU A 392 21.15 -9.18 13.97
C GLU A 392 21.56 -9.47 12.51
N ARG A 393 21.48 -8.45 11.65
CA ARG A 393 21.59 -8.57 10.20
C ARG A 393 22.37 -7.43 9.58
N ASN A 394 23.01 -7.68 8.44
CA ASN A 394 23.46 -6.64 7.53
C ASN A 394 22.44 -6.51 6.40
N ALA A 395 22.05 -5.29 6.07
CA ALA A 395 21.12 -5.02 4.98
C ALA A 395 21.31 -3.60 4.44
N VAL A 396 20.74 -3.33 3.28
CA VAL A 396 20.76 -2.01 2.64
C VAL A 396 19.35 -1.58 2.27
N ARG A 397 19.10 -0.28 2.39
CA ARG A 397 17.85 0.37 2.04
C ARG A 397 18.14 1.67 1.29
N THR A 398 17.57 1.80 0.10
CA THR A 398 17.74 2.96 -0.80
C THR A 398 16.40 3.63 -1.11
N TRP A 399 15.33 3.23 -0.44
CA TRP A 399 14.03 3.87 -0.58
C TRP A 399 14.10 5.34 -0.16
N TRP A 400 13.74 6.24 -1.09
CA TRP A 400 14.01 7.68 -1.02
C TRP A 400 15.49 7.97 -0.84
N THR A 401 15.80 8.98 -0.04
CA THR A 401 17.15 9.40 0.29
C THR A 401 17.27 9.51 1.81
N PRO A 402 18.47 9.36 2.39
CA PRO A 402 19.70 8.82 1.79
C PRO A 402 19.63 7.30 1.56
N ALA A 403 20.62 6.75 0.86
CA ALA A 403 20.97 5.32 0.95
C ALA A 403 21.42 5.01 2.38
N ARG A 404 20.96 3.89 2.96
CA ARG A 404 21.19 3.51 4.36
C ARG A 404 21.64 2.06 4.48
N SER A 405 22.51 1.78 5.45
CA SER A 405 22.87 0.41 5.86
C SER A 405 22.31 0.06 7.24
N ILE A 406 21.90 -1.19 7.41
CA ILE A 406 21.73 -1.83 8.72
C ILE A 406 23.01 -2.63 8.99
N SER A 407 23.56 -2.48 10.18
CA SER A 407 24.80 -3.15 10.59
C SER A 407 24.51 -4.17 11.68
N LYS A 408 24.96 -5.40 11.46
CA LYS A 408 24.82 -6.47 12.43
C LYS A 408 25.65 -6.17 13.68
N CYS A 409 25.02 -6.14 14.85
CA CYS A 409 25.70 -5.95 16.13
C CYS A 409 25.53 -7.10 17.12
N THR A 410 24.56 -8.00 16.91
CA THR A 410 24.34 -9.16 17.78
C THR A 410 23.80 -10.36 16.99
N SER A 411 23.57 -11.49 17.66
CA SER A 411 22.88 -12.66 17.15
C SER A 411 22.30 -13.45 18.32
N TYR A 412 21.13 -14.05 18.12
CA TYR A 412 20.40 -14.73 19.17
C TYR A 412 19.83 -16.06 18.68
N TYR A 413 19.93 -17.07 19.55
CA TYR A 413 19.52 -18.45 19.27
C TYR A 413 20.06 -18.97 17.92
N GLU A 414 19.19 -19.63 17.15
CA GLU A 414 19.47 -20.19 15.82
C GLU A 414 18.84 -19.33 14.71
N ALA A 415 18.42 -18.10 15.02
CA ALA A 415 17.77 -17.24 14.05
C ALA A 415 18.74 -16.86 12.92
N LYS A 416 18.23 -16.84 11.69
CA LYS A 416 18.97 -16.38 10.50
C LYS A 416 18.31 -15.12 9.97
N SER A 417 19.10 -14.19 9.43
CA SER A 417 18.53 -13.03 8.74
C SER A 417 17.88 -13.46 7.43
N ASP A 418 16.94 -12.66 6.93
CA ASP A 418 16.30 -12.89 5.63
C ASP A 418 17.39 -13.05 4.54
N GLU A 419 18.43 -12.21 4.57
CA GLU A 419 19.59 -12.29 3.68
C GLU A 419 20.27 -13.67 3.72
N GLN A 420 20.47 -14.24 4.91
CA GLN A 420 21.09 -15.55 5.05
C GLN A 420 20.17 -16.67 4.59
N ILE A 421 18.86 -16.57 4.86
CA ILE A 421 17.85 -17.55 4.43
C ILE A 421 17.81 -17.62 2.91
N ILE A 422 17.71 -16.47 2.23
CA ILE A 422 17.68 -16.43 0.76
C ILE A 422 19.00 -16.86 0.14
N LEU A 423 20.16 -16.55 0.74
CA LEU A 423 21.46 -17.03 0.26
C LEU A 423 21.58 -18.55 0.37
N ASP A 424 21.13 -19.12 1.48
CA ASP A 424 21.19 -20.57 1.71
C ASP A 424 20.27 -21.32 0.74
N LEU A 425 19.01 -20.88 0.61
CA LEU A 425 18.02 -21.52 -0.27
C LEU A 425 18.31 -21.25 -1.74
N GLY A 426 18.70 -20.02 -2.09
CA GLY A 426 19.05 -19.63 -3.46
C GLY A 426 20.18 -20.49 -4.03
N ARG A 427 21.21 -20.77 -3.23
CA ARG A 427 22.31 -21.69 -3.62
C ARG A 427 21.87 -23.14 -3.77
N ARG A 428 20.88 -23.59 -3.00
CA ARG A 428 20.33 -24.96 -3.12
C ARG A 428 19.45 -25.11 -4.35
N LEU A 429 18.66 -24.08 -4.68
CA LEU A 429 17.69 -24.11 -5.77
C LEU A 429 18.28 -23.73 -7.14
N LYS A 430 19.09 -22.67 -7.18
CA LYS A 430 19.61 -22.03 -8.42
C LYS A 430 21.01 -21.44 -8.20
N PRO A 431 22.04 -22.26 -7.91
CA PRO A 431 23.39 -21.78 -7.58
C PRO A 431 24.00 -20.84 -8.63
N GLU A 432 23.64 -20.98 -9.90
CA GLU A 432 24.06 -20.12 -11.01
C GLU A 432 23.55 -18.67 -10.91
N ASN A 433 22.44 -18.44 -10.21
CA ASN A 433 21.87 -17.11 -9.97
C ASN A 433 22.32 -16.51 -8.63
N TRP A 434 22.99 -17.28 -7.78
CA TRP A 434 23.34 -16.90 -6.39
C TRP A 434 24.85 -16.98 -6.12
N PRO A 435 25.67 -16.14 -6.80
CA PRO A 435 27.13 -16.23 -6.74
C PRO A 435 27.75 -15.60 -5.49
N TRP A 436 27.01 -14.77 -4.76
CA TRP A 436 27.52 -14.03 -3.60
C TRP A 436 27.87 -14.97 -2.47
N LYS A 437 28.97 -14.70 -1.77
CA LYS A 437 29.45 -15.50 -0.64
C LYS A 437 28.72 -15.21 0.67
N ASP A 438 28.30 -13.98 0.89
CA ASP A 438 27.66 -13.53 2.12
C ASP A 438 26.72 -12.33 1.88
N ASP A 439 26.06 -11.88 2.95
CA ASP A 439 25.11 -10.76 2.96
C ASP A 439 25.76 -9.43 2.55
N LYS A 440 27.06 -9.26 2.80
CA LYS A 440 27.82 -8.07 2.42
C LYS A 440 28.07 -8.03 0.91
N GLU A 441 28.53 -9.12 0.31
CA GLU A 441 28.70 -9.19 -1.15
C GLU A 441 27.36 -9.00 -1.88
N LEU A 442 26.28 -9.60 -1.37
CA LEU A 442 24.92 -9.38 -1.89
C LEU A 442 24.49 -7.91 -1.77
N SER A 443 24.76 -7.26 -0.63
CA SER A 443 24.44 -5.84 -0.40
C SER A 443 25.29 -4.91 -1.26
N THR A 444 26.57 -5.21 -1.47
CA THR A 444 27.44 -4.44 -2.37
C THR A 444 26.96 -4.56 -3.81
N TRP A 445 26.57 -5.76 -4.25
CA TRP A 445 25.93 -5.96 -5.54
C TRP A 445 24.65 -5.14 -5.66
N TYR A 446 23.80 -5.14 -4.62
CA TYR A 446 22.59 -4.29 -4.58
C TYR A 446 22.90 -2.81 -4.80
N LEU A 447 23.92 -2.31 -4.11
CA LEU A 447 24.34 -0.91 -4.21
C LEU A 447 24.94 -0.57 -5.58
N CYS A 448 25.75 -1.44 -6.17
CA CYS A 448 26.71 -1.05 -7.21
C CYS A 448 26.50 -1.72 -8.58
N ASP A 449 25.82 -2.86 -8.64
CA ASP A 449 25.75 -3.67 -9.86
C ASP A 449 24.36 -4.32 -10.03
N GLN A 450 23.33 -3.53 -10.35
CA GLN A 450 21.98 -4.08 -10.58
C GLN A 450 21.77 -4.63 -11.99
N TYR A 451 22.80 -5.33 -12.50
CA TYR A 451 22.98 -5.94 -13.82
C TYR A 451 22.86 -4.94 -15.00
N ALA A 452 23.66 -3.86 -14.92
CA ALA A 452 23.73 -2.73 -15.85
C ALA A 452 23.98 -3.15 -17.33
N GLU A 453 23.58 -2.40 -18.37
CA GLU A 453 24.09 -1.05 -18.68
C GLU A 453 22.99 0.03 -18.65
N GLY A 454 23.26 1.11 -17.90
CA GLY A 454 22.30 2.06 -17.33
C GLY A 454 22.53 2.19 -15.81
N GLY A 455 22.65 1.04 -15.12
CA GLY A 455 23.25 0.90 -13.80
C GLY A 455 22.63 1.71 -12.65
N THR A 456 23.35 1.69 -11.53
CA THR A 456 23.15 2.51 -10.32
C THR A 456 24.22 3.60 -10.33
N ARG A 457 23.90 4.80 -9.83
CA ARG A 457 24.88 5.90 -9.68
C ARG A 457 25.72 5.78 -8.40
N TYR A 458 25.53 4.73 -7.61
CA TYR A 458 26.21 4.59 -6.33
C TYR A 458 27.66 4.16 -6.53
N GLU A 459 28.59 5.01 -6.08
CA GLU A 459 30.00 4.66 -5.96
C GLU A 459 30.35 4.22 -4.53
N GLY A 460 31.00 3.07 -4.41
CA GLY A 460 31.55 2.52 -3.17
C GLY A 460 31.18 1.06 -2.96
N ASP A 461 31.07 0.62 -1.71
CA ASP A 461 30.53 -0.69 -1.35
C ASP A 461 29.76 -0.64 -0.02
N PHE A 462 29.27 -1.80 0.44
CA PHE A 462 28.55 -1.90 1.70
C PHE A 462 29.40 -1.52 2.93
N GLU A 463 30.66 -1.94 2.97
CA GLU A 463 31.54 -1.68 4.13
C GLU A 463 31.94 -0.20 4.19
N GLU A 464 32.14 0.44 3.05
CA GLU A 464 32.35 1.88 2.94
C GLU A 464 31.12 2.67 3.43
N LEU A 465 29.91 2.24 3.07
CA LEU A 465 28.68 2.86 3.59
C LEU A 465 28.61 2.76 5.12
N GLN A 466 28.91 1.59 5.68
CA GLN A 466 28.97 1.38 7.13
C GLN A 466 30.02 2.29 7.79
N ALA A 467 31.22 2.38 7.22
CA ALA A 467 32.31 3.20 7.74
C ALA A 467 31.99 4.70 7.74
N ARG A 468 31.11 5.16 6.85
CA ARG A 468 30.59 6.54 6.80
C ARG A 468 29.52 6.86 7.85
N GLY A 469 29.15 5.89 8.70
CA GLY A 469 28.04 6.03 9.64
C GLY A 469 26.71 5.47 9.12
N GLY A 470 26.75 4.75 7.99
CA GLY A 470 25.61 3.99 7.48
C GLY A 470 24.61 4.80 6.66
N TYR A 471 25.00 5.97 6.14
CA TYR A 471 24.17 6.76 5.24
C TYR A 471 24.98 7.50 4.15
N LYS A 472 24.36 7.75 3.00
CA LYS A 472 24.90 8.58 1.91
C LYS A 472 23.75 9.26 1.14
N TYR A 473 23.74 10.59 1.12
CA TYR A 473 22.73 11.37 0.41
C TYR A 473 23.01 11.42 -1.09
N ASP A 474 21.96 11.30 -1.89
CA ASP A 474 22.04 11.51 -3.34
C ASP A 474 21.89 13.00 -3.65
N PRO A 475 22.87 13.63 -4.33
CA PRO A 475 22.76 15.02 -4.75
C PRO A 475 21.53 15.33 -5.62
N TRP A 476 21.02 14.36 -6.38
CA TRP A 476 19.83 14.57 -7.22
C TRP A 476 18.61 14.96 -6.38
N ASP A 477 18.40 14.30 -5.22
CA ASP A 477 17.23 14.55 -4.36
C ASP A 477 17.30 15.89 -3.61
N ALA A 478 18.48 16.48 -3.49
CA ALA A 478 18.69 17.79 -2.85
C ALA A 478 18.49 18.99 -3.80
N GLU A 479 18.36 18.73 -5.10
CA GLU A 479 18.15 19.78 -6.12
C GLU A 479 16.68 20.14 -6.27
N TYR A 480 16.41 21.43 -6.53
CA TYR A 480 15.07 21.96 -6.83
C TYR A 480 14.87 22.25 -8.32
N TYR A 481 13.62 22.39 -8.76
CA TYR A 481 13.24 22.70 -10.14
C TYR A 481 13.90 21.75 -11.15
N LYS A 482 13.96 20.46 -10.82
CA LYS A 482 14.60 19.41 -11.60
C LYS A 482 14.01 19.29 -13.00
N TYR A 483 12.71 19.52 -13.12
CA TYR A 483 12.03 19.56 -14.42
C TYR A 483 12.55 20.71 -15.30
N GLU A 484 12.86 21.89 -14.74
CA GLU A 484 13.42 23.01 -15.53
C GLU A 484 14.88 22.76 -15.94
N LYS A 485 15.62 22.03 -15.10
CA LYS A 485 17.04 21.70 -15.30
C LYS A 485 17.28 20.51 -16.23
N GLY A 486 16.22 19.88 -16.74
CA GLY A 486 16.31 18.66 -17.56
C GLY A 486 16.80 17.43 -16.81
N MET A 487 16.55 17.37 -15.49
CA MET A 487 17.01 16.28 -14.63
C MET A 487 16.00 15.13 -14.49
N CYS A 488 14.75 15.34 -14.90
CA CYS A 488 13.69 14.34 -14.83
C CYS A 488 13.71 13.42 -16.05
N ARG A 489 13.92 13.98 -17.25
CA ARG A 489 13.76 13.24 -18.51
C ARG A 489 15.02 12.46 -18.88
N PRO A 490 14.88 11.24 -19.44
CA PRO A 490 16.02 10.45 -19.92
C PRO A 490 16.85 11.12 -21.03
N ASP A 491 16.24 12.01 -21.81
CA ASP A 491 16.91 12.76 -22.89
C ASP A 491 17.69 13.99 -22.39
N GLY A 492 17.56 14.35 -21.10
CA GLY A 492 18.23 15.49 -20.49
C GLY A 492 17.64 16.86 -20.85
N GLU A 493 16.53 16.89 -21.60
CA GLU A 493 15.85 18.15 -21.94
C GLU A 493 14.92 18.61 -20.81
N PRO A 494 14.62 19.92 -20.68
CA PRO A 494 13.66 20.41 -19.69
C PRO A 494 12.26 19.81 -19.86
N GLY A 495 11.64 19.42 -18.75
CA GLY A 495 10.29 18.89 -18.67
C GLY A 495 10.15 17.78 -17.63
N PHE A 496 8.94 17.23 -17.55
CA PHE A 496 8.60 16.07 -16.72
C PHE A 496 8.80 14.77 -17.51
N ASP A 497 9.02 13.65 -16.79
CA ASP A 497 9.10 12.32 -17.42
C ASP A 497 7.70 11.73 -17.67
N THR A 498 6.92 12.46 -18.47
CA THR A 498 5.55 12.11 -18.86
C THR A 498 5.46 12.01 -20.37
N ALA A 499 4.37 11.43 -20.87
CA ALA A 499 4.14 11.28 -22.31
C ALA A 499 4.15 12.62 -23.05
N THR A 500 3.72 13.70 -22.38
CA THR A 500 3.70 15.07 -22.92
C THR A 500 4.96 15.88 -22.64
N GLY A 501 5.85 15.40 -21.76
CA GLY A 501 6.99 16.16 -21.24
C GLY A 501 6.61 17.27 -20.26
N ARG A 502 5.35 17.29 -19.80
CA ARG A 502 4.73 18.32 -18.97
C ARG A 502 4.05 17.71 -17.75
N PHE A 503 3.74 18.51 -16.75
CA PHE A 503 2.81 18.13 -15.70
C PHE A 503 1.42 17.94 -16.31
N GLU A 504 0.88 16.72 -16.19
CA GLU A 504 -0.38 16.33 -16.82
C GLU A 504 -1.56 16.54 -15.86
N PHE A 505 -2.22 17.70 -15.94
CA PHE A 505 -3.53 17.90 -15.34
C PHE A 505 -4.50 16.85 -15.89
N TRP A 506 -4.52 16.68 -17.22
CA TRP A 506 -5.16 15.54 -17.89
C TRP A 506 -4.14 14.43 -18.14
N SER A 507 -4.27 13.32 -17.42
CA SER A 507 -3.28 12.23 -17.44
C SER A 507 -3.53 11.23 -18.58
N TRP A 508 -2.53 11.08 -19.44
CA TRP A 508 -2.49 10.02 -20.44
C TRP A 508 -2.42 8.64 -19.80
N GLY A 509 -1.66 8.50 -18.70
CA GLY A 509 -1.53 7.26 -17.95
C GLY A 509 -2.88 6.77 -17.44
N TYR A 510 -3.64 7.64 -16.78
CA TYR A 510 -4.98 7.30 -16.28
C TYR A 510 -5.91 6.88 -17.41
N ASN A 511 -5.97 7.68 -18.47
CA ASN A 511 -6.80 7.38 -19.62
C ASN A 511 -6.41 6.04 -20.28
N HIS A 512 -5.11 5.73 -20.37
CA HIS A 512 -4.62 4.45 -20.91
C HIS A 512 -5.06 3.26 -20.07
N TRP A 513 -5.13 3.42 -18.74
CA TRP A 513 -5.60 2.40 -17.80
C TRP A 513 -7.13 2.30 -17.69
N GLY A 514 -7.88 3.13 -18.44
CA GLY A 514 -9.33 3.22 -18.32
C GLY A 514 -9.81 3.83 -16.99
N VAL A 515 -8.94 4.61 -16.34
CA VAL A 515 -9.26 5.45 -15.18
C VAL A 515 -9.61 6.84 -15.69
N ASP A 516 -10.54 7.54 -15.04
CA ASP A 516 -10.89 8.92 -15.35
C ASP A 516 -9.63 9.80 -15.26
N PRO A 517 -9.22 10.50 -16.33
CA PRO A 517 -7.98 11.28 -16.36
C PRO A 517 -8.02 12.56 -15.52
N MET A 518 -9.17 12.91 -14.95
CA MET A 518 -9.38 14.06 -14.06
C MET A 518 -9.59 13.64 -12.61
N PRO A 519 -9.50 14.56 -11.64
CA PRO A 519 -9.98 14.31 -10.29
C PRO A 519 -11.46 13.91 -10.24
N TYR A 520 -11.78 12.84 -9.51
CA TYR A 520 -13.15 12.34 -9.37
C TYR A 520 -13.44 11.84 -7.95
N HIS A 521 -14.72 11.88 -7.56
CA HIS A 521 -15.22 11.34 -6.29
C HIS A 521 -16.14 10.15 -6.53
N ILE A 522 -15.89 9.07 -5.81
CA ILE A 522 -16.74 7.89 -5.67
C ILE A 522 -17.25 7.89 -4.24
N GLU A 523 -18.57 8.00 -4.10
CA GLU A 523 -19.23 7.85 -2.79
C GLU A 523 -18.98 6.43 -2.23
N PRO A 524 -18.61 6.29 -0.94
CA PRO A 524 -18.48 4.97 -0.32
C PRO A 524 -19.72 4.11 -0.55
N LYS A 525 -19.55 2.82 -0.87
CA LYS A 525 -20.66 1.91 -1.20
C LYS A 525 -21.70 1.82 -0.08
N ASP A 526 -21.23 1.73 1.16
CA ASP A 526 -22.07 1.82 2.34
C ASP A 526 -21.85 3.16 3.04
N SER A 527 -22.83 4.05 2.90
CA SER A 527 -22.78 5.41 3.43
C SER A 527 -24.18 5.96 3.71
N PRO A 528 -24.30 7.08 4.45
CA PRO A 528 -25.58 7.77 4.64
C PRO A 528 -26.26 8.21 3.32
N VAL A 529 -25.48 8.38 2.24
CA VAL A 529 -25.94 8.85 0.93
C VAL A 529 -26.28 7.68 0.02
N SER A 530 -25.39 6.70 -0.09
CA SER A 530 -25.53 5.55 -0.99
C SER A 530 -26.50 4.49 -0.44
N THR A 531 -26.54 4.30 0.89
CA THR A 531 -27.40 3.30 1.55
C THR A 531 -28.11 3.87 2.79
N PRO A 532 -28.99 4.89 2.62
CA PRO A 532 -29.63 5.59 3.74
C PRO A 532 -30.50 4.68 4.64
N GLU A 533 -31.09 3.62 4.08
CA GLU A 533 -31.85 2.65 4.87
C GLU A 533 -30.94 1.77 5.73
N LYS A 534 -29.77 1.34 5.21
CA LYS A 534 -28.77 0.61 6.01
C LYS A 534 -28.20 1.49 7.11
N PHE A 535 -28.00 2.78 6.85
CA PHE A 535 -27.52 3.73 7.84
C PHE A 535 -28.45 3.87 9.05
N LYS A 536 -29.75 3.61 8.92
CA LYS A 536 -30.66 3.58 10.07
C LYS A 536 -30.39 2.39 11.00
N GLU A 537 -29.89 1.28 10.47
CA GLU A 537 -29.55 0.07 11.23
C GLU A 537 -28.09 0.09 11.74
N TYR A 538 -27.19 0.68 10.95
CA TYR A 538 -25.77 0.84 11.22
C TYR A 538 -25.40 2.34 11.22
N PRO A 539 -25.75 3.08 12.29
CA PRO A 539 -25.77 4.55 12.30
C PRO A 539 -24.40 5.20 12.52
N PHE A 540 -23.32 4.42 12.49
CA PHE A 540 -21.97 4.94 12.61
C PHE A 540 -21.19 4.76 11.31
N ILE A 541 -20.54 5.82 10.88
CA ILE A 541 -19.52 5.79 9.84
C ILE A 541 -18.22 5.36 10.51
N ALA A 542 -17.78 4.16 10.19
CA ALA A 542 -16.59 3.55 10.75
C ALA A 542 -15.37 3.89 9.91
N THR A 543 -14.35 4.42 10.57
CA THR A 543 -13.01 4.56 10.02
C THR A 543 -12.04 3.73 10.85
N SER A 544 -10.94 3.32 10.21
CA SER A 544 -10.02 2.35 10.80
C SER A 544 -8.57 2.79 10.68
N GLY A 545 -7.69 2.11 11.41
CA GLY A 545 -6.25 2.38 11.42
C GLY A 545 -5.79 2.83 12.79
N GLY A 546 -5.32 4.06 12.93
CA GLY A 546 -4.85 4.60 14.20
C GLY A 546 -3.50 4.02 14.63
N ARG A 547 -2.42 4.56 14.09
CA ARG A 547 -1.08 4.19 14.55
C ARG A 547 -0.85 4.73 15.95
N SER A 548 -0.13 3.97 16.75
CA SER A 548 0.31 4.38 18.07
C SER A 548 1.84 4.46 18.10
N TYR A 549 2.40 5.00 19.18
CA TYR A 549 3.86 5.13 19.30
C TYR A 549 4.55 3.80 19.60
N GLU A 550 3.82 2.89 20.21
CA GLU A 550 4.32 1.66 20.83
C GLU A 550 4.34 0.48 19.86
N PHE A 551 3.54 0.55 18.78
CA PHE A 551 3.29 -0.57 17.89
C PHE A 551 3.43 -0.19 16.42
N PHE A 552 3.84 -1.16 15.61
CA PHE A 552 3.86 -1.05 14.16
C PHE A 552 3.01 -2.17 13.56
N HIS A 553 1.82 -1.84 13.04
CA HIS A 553 0.85 -2.85 12.62
C HIS A 553 0.56 -3.90 13.72
N SER A 554 0.82 -5.17 13.43
CA SER A 554 0.68 -6.30 14.36
C SER A 554 1.99 -6.65 15.06
N GLU A 555 3.06 -5.89 14.83
CA GLU A 555 4.35 -6.06 15.51
C GLU A 555 4.35 -5.41 16.90
N HIS A 556 5.29 -5.86 17.73
CA HIS A 556 5.56 -5.36 19.09
C HIS A 556 4.43 -5.59 20.11
N ARG A 557 3.44 -6.42 19.79
CA ARG A 557 2.39 -6.84 20.74
C ARG A 557 2.93 -7.73 21.85
N GLN A 558 4.04 -8.42 21.61
CA GLN A 558 4.67 -9.36 22.53
C GLN A 558 5.46 -8.68 23.65
N LEU A 559 5.78 -7.39 23.51
CA LEU A 559 6.61 -6.67 24.47
C LEU A 559 5.74 -6.14 25.61
N GLU A 560 5.87 -6.72 26.81
CA GLU A 560 5.11 -6.34 28.00
C GLU A 560 5.17 -4.83 28.29
N THR A 561 6.36 -4.22 28.16
CA THR A 561 6.55 -2.78 28.41
C THR A 561 5.83 -1.88 27.40
N MET A 562 5.66 -2.32 26.16
CA MET A 562 4.85 -1.59 25.17
C MET A 562 3.36 -1.77 25.46
N ARG A 563 2.97 -2.97 25.90
CA ARG A 563 1.59 -3.30 26.30
C ARG A 563 1.13 -2.57 27.56
N GLU A 564 2.03 -2.18 28.47
CA GLU A 564 1.67 -1.37 29.64
C GLU A 564 1.10 0.01 29.28
N PHE A 565 1.61 0.65 28.22
CA PHE A 565 1.11 1.95 27.74
C PHE A 565 -0.22 1.83 27.01
N HIS A 566 -0.41 0.71 26.31
CA HIS A 566 -1.56 0.50 25.45
C HIS A 566 -1.96 -0.99 25.48
N PRO A 567 -2.74 -1.42 26.48
CA PRO A 567 -2.99 -2.84 26.76
C PRO A 567 -4.08 -3.45 25.88
N TYR A 568 -5.02 -2.67 25.38
CA TYR A 568 -6.18 -3.16 24.64
C TYR A 568 -6.47 -2.27 23.43
N PRO A 569 -7.01 -2.84 22.33
CA PRO A 569 -7.46 -2.05 21.19
C PRO A 569 -8.58 -1.10 21.60
N LEU A 570 -8.56 0.11 21.04
CA LEU A 570 -9.54 1.14 21.35
C LEU A 570 -10.49 1.44 20.18
N VAL A 571 -11.78 1.57 20.49
CA VAL A 571 -12.76 2.23 19.63
C VAL A 571 -13.06 3.62 20.17
N THR A 572 -12.73 4.64 19.39
CA THR A 572 -13.02 6.04 19.72
C THR A 572 -14.47 6.35 19.42
N ILE A 573 -15.23 6.82 20.41
CA ILE A 573 -16.67 7.11 20.32
C ILE A 573 -16.94 8.51 20.88
N HIS A 574 -17.85 9.27 20.26
CA HIS A 574 -18.28 10.55 20.82
C HIS A 574 -19.07 10.34 22.13
N PRO A 575 -18.83 11.12 23.21
CA PRO A 575 -19.48 10.91 24.51
C PRO A 575 -21.02 10.93 24.46
N GLU A 576 -21.63 11.82 23.67
CA GLU A 576 -23.10 11.86 23.52
C GLU A 576 -23.65 10.63 22.81
N ALA A 577 -22.92 10.10 21.82
CA ALA A 577 -23.33 8.87 21.15
C ALA A 577 -23.23 7.69 22.12
N ALA A 578 -22.11 7.56 22.83
CA ALA A 578 -21.93 6.48 23.81
C ALA A 578 -23.05 6.46 24.88
N ALA A 579 -23.48 7.64 25.36
CA ALA A 579 -24.58 7.76 26.31
C ALA A 579 -25.93 7.23 25.77
N GLU A 580 -26.20 7.41 24.47
CA GLU A 580 -27.42 6.88 23.82
C GLU A 580 -27.46 5.34 23.78
N TYR A 581 -26.29 4.69 23.78
CA TYR A 581 -26.14 3.23 23.77
C TYR A 581 -25.79 2.64 25.15
N GLY A 582 -25.75 3.45 26.21
CA GLY A 582 -25.39 3.00 27.56
C GLY A 582 -23.96 2.51 27.70
N ILE A 583 -23.04 3.06 26.90
CA ILE A 583 -21.62 2.72 26.88
C ILE A 583 -20.85 3.74 27.73
N GLU A 584 -20.05 3.26 28.69
CA GLU A 584 -19.13 4.06 29.49
C GLU A 584 -17.69 3.96 28.97
N ASP A 585 -16.85 4.94 29.33
CA ASP A 585 -15.43 4.90 28.98
C ASP A 585 -14.75 3.66 29.58
N GLY A 586 -13.96 2.95 28.77
CA GLY A 586 -13.32 1.69 29.16
C GLY A 586 -14.23 0.45 29.16
N ASP A 587 -15.50 0.55 28.76
CA ASP A 587 -16.34 -0.63 28.52
C ASP A 587 -15.79 -1.46 27.35
N TRP A 588 -16.02 -2.78 27.38
CA TRP A 588 -15.88 -3.60 26.19
C TRP A 588 -17.12 -3.43 25.31
N VAL A 589 -16.90 -3.17 24.02
CA VAL A 589 -17.95 -2.85 23.05
C VAL A 589 -17.80 -3.74 21.82
N TRP A 590 -18.91 -4.33 21.38
CA TRP A 590 -19.02 -4.93 20.06
C TRP A 590 -19.13 -3.83 19.02
N ILE A 591 -18.32 -3.93 17.97
CA ILE A 591 -18.50 -3.17 16.74
C ILE A 591 -18.87 -4.18 15.66
N GLU A 592 -19.97 -3.91 14.97
CA GLU A 592 -20.54 -4.83 13.99
C GLU A 592 -20.90 -4.08 12.71
N SER A 593 -20.45 -4.60 11.58
CA SER A 593 -20.88 -4.19 10.24
C SER A 593 -21.89 -5.19 9.68
N THR A 594 -22.28 -5.03 8.42
CA THR A 594 -23.09 -6.04 7.71
C THR A 594 -22.34 -7.35 7.46
N HIS A 595 -21.01 -7.36 7.60
CA HIS A 595 -20.15 -8.47 7.21
C HIS A 595 -19.52 -9.23 8.38
N GLY A 596 -19.37 -8.59 9.54
CA GLY A 596 -18.79 -9.25 10.71
C GLY A 596 -18.76 -8.36 11.92
N ARG A 597 -18.03 -8.79 12.96
CA ARG A 597 -17.85 -8.01 14.18
C ARG A 597 -16.49 -8.23 14.82
N CYS A 598 -16.08 -7.26 15.64
CA CYS A 598 -14.99 -7.40 16.59
C CYS A 598 -15.32 -6.67 17.90
N ARG A 599 -14.48 -6.83 18.92
CA ARG A 599 -14.61 -6.20 20.22
C ARG A 599 -13.38 -5.35 20.54
N GLN A 600 -13.63 -4.12 20.95
CA GLN A 600 -12.60 -3.17 21.40
C GLN A 600 -13.06 -2.44 22.67
N LYS A 601 -12.13 -1.77 23.36
CA LYS A 601 -12.44 -0.95 24.53
C LYS A 601 -12.93 0.43 24.09
N ALA A 602 -14.03 0.90 24.66
CA ALA A 602 -14.53 2.25 24.41
C ALA A 602 -13.53 3.30 24.91
N PHE A 603 -13.21 4.26 24.05
CA PHE A 603 -12.48 5.48 24.39
C PHE A 603 -13.35 6.68 24.03
N LEU A 604 -13.90 7.36 25.03
CA LEU A 604 -14.80 8.48 24.82
C LEU A 604 -14.03 9.77 24.52
N PHE A 605 -14.21 10.31 23.32
CA PHE A 605 -13.46 11.48 22.85
C PHE A 605 -14.38 12.48 22.14
N PRO A 606 -14.53 13.72 22.64
CA PRO A 606 -15.41 14.72 22.02
C PRO A 606 -14.87 15.27 20.68
N GLY A 607 -13.62 14.98 20.32
CA GLY A 607 -13.02 15.42 19.06
C GLY A 607 -13.33 14.54 17.84
N ILE A 608 -14.26 13.59 17.95
CA ILE A 608 -14.80 12.81 16.82
C ILE A 608 -16.28 13.17 16.63
N LYS A 609 -16.81 13.11 15.40
CA LYS A 609 -18.22 13.39 15.14
C LYS A 609 -19.13 12.36 15.82
N LYS A 610 -20.35 12.76 16.19
CA LYS A 610 -21.32 11.91 16.90
C LYS A 610 -21.68 10.63 16.15
N ASP A 611 -21.72 10.70 14.83
CA ASP A 611 -22.04 9.61 13.90
C ASP A 611 -20.80 8.88 13.37
N THR A 612 -19.61 9.15 13.91
CA THR A 612 -18.34 8.59 13.40
C THR A 612 -17.62 7.86 14.52
N ILE A 613 -17.11 6.66 14.23
CA ILE A 613 -16.26 5.90 15.15
C ILE A 613 -14.91 5.61 14.49
N HIS A 614 -13.86 5.53 15.31
CA HIS A 614 -12.53 5.14 14.85
C HIS A 614 -12.05 3.91 15.59
N MET A 615 -11.70 2.86 14.86
CA MET A 615 -11.25 1.59 15.41
C MET A 615 -9.77 1.34 15.13
N GLU A 616 -9.10 0.68 16.06
CA GLU A 616 -7.69 0.33 15.89
C GLU A 616 -7.50 -0.98 15.14
N HIS A 617 -6.47 -1.02 14.30
CA HIS A 617 -6.18 -2.18 13.46
C HIS A 617 -5.01 -3.02 13.96
N ALA A 618 -4.90 -4.24 13.41
CA ALA A 618 -3.75 -5.13 13.61
C ALA A 618 -3.46 -5.54 15.06
N TRP A 619 -4.53 -5.82 15.79
CA TRP A 619 -4.48 -6.31 17.16
C TRP A 619 -4.62 -7.83 17.25
N TRP A 620 -3.86 -8.39 18.18
CA TRP A 620 -3.91 -9.76 18.67
C TRP A 620 -3.26 -9.77 20.07
N TYR A 621 -3.39 -10.88 20.79
CA TYR A 621 -3.01 -11.04 22.19
C TYR A 621 -2.01 -12.19 22.35
N PRO A 622 -0.69 -11.93 22.21
CA PRO A 622 0.34 -12.96 22.38
C PRO A 622 0.28 -13.72 23.72
N GLU A 623 -0.38 -13.15 24.72
CA GLU A 623 -0.66 -13.72 26.03
C GLU A 623 -1.82 -14.73 26.06
N GLU A 624 -2.68 -14.76 25.04
CA GLU A 624 -3.82 -15.68 24.94
C GLU A 624 -3.45 -17.03 24.33
N GLU A 625 -4.39 -17.98 24.39
CA GLU A 625 -4.18 -19.33 23.84
C GLU A 625 -3.87 -19.25 22.34
N ALA A 626 -2.77 -19.87 21.95
CA ALA A 626 -2.29 -19.86 20.57
C ALA A 626 -3.12 -20.80 19.69
N ALA A 627 -3.62 -21.91 20.23
CA ALA A 627 -4.42 -22.86 19.48
C ALA A 627 -5.83 -22.32 19.16
N GLU A 628 -6.48 -22.92 18.17
CA GLU A 628 -7.89 -22.69 17.89
C GLU A 628 -8.80 -23.05 19.08
N PRO A 629 -9.92 -22.33 19.28
CA PRO A 629 -10.46 -21.28 18.41
C PRO A 629 -9.87 -19.88 18.66
N SER A 630 -8.98 -19.72 19.65
CA SER A 630 -8.46 -18.43 20.07
C SER A 630 -7.54 -17.81 19.01
N LEU A 631 -6.49 -18.55 18.59
CA LEU A 631 -5.43 -18.01 17.71
C LEU A 631 -4.94 -16.64 18.20
N PHE A 632 -4.61 -16.58 19.50
CA PHE A 632 -4.24 -15.36 20.22
C PHE A 632 -5.31 -14.25 20.17
N GLY A 633 -6.59 -14.63 20.21
CA GLY A 633 -7.73 -13.71 20.12
C GLY A 633 -7.71 -12.80 18.89
N VAL A 634 -7.05 -13.21 17.79
CA VAL A 634 -6.87 -12.37 16.61
C VAL A 634 -8.22 -11.91 16.07
N PHE A 635 -9.16 -12.82 15.84
CA PHE A 635 -10.48 -12.48 15.35
C PHE A 635 -11.29 -11.65 16.37
N ASP A 636 -11.01 -11.77 17.66
CA ASP A 636 -11.82 -11.13 18.70
C ASP A 636 -11.69 -9.61 18.67
N SER A 637 -10.54 -9.09 18.23
CA SER A 637 -10.27 -7.64 18.14
C SER A 637 -10.10 -7.10 16.73
N ASN A 638 -9.97 -7.99 15.75
CA ASN A 638 -9.58 -7.63 14.40
C ASN A 638 -10.74 -7.03 13.61
N ILE A 639 -10.56 -5.76 13.24
CA ILE A 639 -11.48 -5.03 12.38
C ILE A 639 -11.61 -5.63 10.98
N ASN A 640 -10.64 -6.42 10.52
CA ASN A 640 -10.68 -7.04 9.21
C ASN A 640 -11.72 -8.17 9.13
N ASN A 641 -12.38 -8.53 10.22
CA ASN A 641 -13.63 -9.30 10.17
C ASN A 641 -14.76 -8.55 9.46
N MET A 642 -14.67 -7.22 9.37
CA MET A 642 -15.71 -6.34 8.84
C MET A 642 -15.34 -5.72 7.49
N THR A 643 -14.08 -5.87 7.05
CA THR A 643 -13.62 -5.37 5.76
C THR A 643 -13.91 -6.40 4.67
N LEU A 644 -13.94 -5.95 3.42
CA LEU A 644 -14.32 -6.76 2.28
C LEU A 644 -13.14 -6.90 1.31
N ASN A 645 -12.91 -8.12 0.82
CA ASN A 645 -12.09 -8.31 -0.37
C ASN A 645 -12.90 -7.95 -1.64
N PHE A 646 -12.19 -7.77 -2.76
CA PHE A 646 -12.80 -7.54 -4.06
C PHE A 646 -13.66 -6.26 -4.12
N GLU A 647 -13.31 -5.26 -3.31
CA GLU A 647 -13.88 -3.91 -3.38
C GLU A 647 -12.78 -2.88 -3.62
N THR A 648 -12.68 -2.44 -4.87
CA THR A 648 -11.63 -1.54 -5.32
C THR A 648 -12.17 -0.31 -6.03
N GLY A 649 -11.34 0.74 -6.10
CA GLY A 649 -11.59 1.90 -6.96
C GLY A 649 -11.38 1.61 -8.44
N GLN A 650 -11.48 2.65 -9.28
CA GLN A 650 -11.16 2.53 -10.71
C GLN A 650 -9.73 2.00 -10.90
N GLY A 651 -9.53 1.21 -11.95
CA GLY A 651 -8.24 0.58 -12.24
C GLY A 651 -7.89 -0.60 -11.31
N GLY A 652 -8.74 -0.95 -10.34
CA GLY A 652 -8.43 -1.96 -9.34
C GLY A 652 -7.56 -1.43 -8.19
N ILE A 653 -7.53 -0.10 -8.00
CA ILE A 653 -6.65 0.59 -7.04
C ILE A 653 -7.47 1.38 -6.03
N GLY A 654 -7.02 1.38 -4.77
CA GLY A 654 -7.75 1.88 -3.63
C GLY A 654 -8.82 0.90 -3.14
N SER A 655 -9.17 0.98 -1.86
CA SER A 655 -10.22 0.15 -1.25
C SER A 655 -10.89 0.91 -0.10
N GLY A 656 -12.18 0.70 0.10
CA GLY A 656 -13.02 1.41 1.08
C GLY A 656 -12.83 1.00 2.55
N ILE A 657 -11.68 0.45 2.94
CA ILE A 657 -11.46 -0.13 4.28
C ILE A 657 -11.48 0.87 5.44
N LYS A 658 -11.53 2.17 5.15
CA LYS A 658 -11.66 3.26 6.14
C LYS A 658 -13.00 3.99 6.10
N SER A 659 -13.97 3.49 5.34
CA SER A 659 -15.28 4.12 5.17
C SER A 659 -16.35 3.06 4.94
N PHE A 660 -16.92 2.54 6.02
CA PHE A 660 -18.07 1.62 5.99
C PHE A 660 -19.02 1.92 7.14
N LEU A 661 -20.20 1.30 7.13
CA LEU A 661 -21.20 1.49 8.18
C LEU A 661 -21.06 0.43 9.28
N ALA A 662 -21.28 0.85 10.53
CA ALA A 662 -21.24 -0.01 11.69
C ALA A 662 -22.30 0.37 12.74
N ARG A 663 -22.56 -0.55 13.66
CA ARG A 663 -23.27 -0.32 14.92
C ARG A 663 -22.38 -0.70 16.10
N ILE A 664 -22.67 -0.12 17.26
CA ILE A 664 -21.99 -0.43 18.52
C ILE A 664 -22.98 -0.86 19.60
N TYR A 665 -22.58 -1.78 20.46
CA TYR A 665 -23.34 -2.20 21.64
C TYR A 665 -22.42 -2.82 22.68
N LYS A 666 -22.87 -2.87 23.94
CA LYS A 666 -22.08 -3.38 25.05
C LYS A 666 -21.81 -4.88 24.89
N TYR A 667 -20.59 -5.31 25.22
CA TYR A 667 -20.24 -6.72 25.34
C TYR A 667 -20.85 -7.32 26.62
N GLU A 668 -21.44 -8.50 26.50
CA GLU A 668 -21.94 -9.26 27.66
C GLU A 668 -21.13 -10.56 27.86
N PRO A 669 -20.78 -10.93 29.12
CA PRO A 669 -20.09 -12.18 29.40
C PRO A 669 -20.88 -13.39 28.88
N GLY A 670 -20.21 -14.22 28.08
CA GLY A 670 -20.81 -15.41 27.45
C GLY A 670 -21.29 -15.22 26.01
N ASP A 671 -21.20 -13.99 25.46
CA ASP A 671 -21.36 -13.78 24.03
C ASP A 671 -20.35 -14.63 23.24
N GLN A 672 -20.80 -15.21 22.12
CA GLN A 672 -19.95 -15.99 21.22
C GLN A 672 -18.80 -15.12 20.69
N MET A 673 -17.58 -15.59 20.88
CA MET A 673 -16.40 -14.84 20.43
C MET A 673 -16.19 -15.01 18.91
N PRO A 674 -15.74 -13.95 18.20
CA PRO A 674 -15.32 -14.01 16.81
C PRO A 674 -14.45 -15.21 16.44
N GLY A 675 -13.46 -15.57 17.26
CA GLY A 675 -12.61 -16.73 17.02
C GLY A 675 -13.38 -18.05 16.88
N GLU A 676 -14.39 -18.27 17.73
CA GLU A 676 -15.28 -19.44 17.64
C GLU A 676 -16.12 -19.40 16.36
N LYS A 677 -16.68 -18.23 16.04
CA LYS A 677 -17.50 -18.05 14.83
C LYS A 677 -16.71 -18.37 13.56
N VAL A 678 -15.48 -17.86 13.45
CA VAL A 678 -14.64 -18.05 12.25
C VAL A 678 -14.15 -19.49 12.15
N THR A 679 -13.48 -19.99 13.19
CA THR A 679 -12.75 -21.27 13.12
C THR A 679 -13.64 -22.51 13.25
N ARG A 680 -14.89 -22.37 13.72
CA ARG A 680 -15.82 -23.51 13.94
C ARG A 680 -17.11 -23.43 13.14
N GLU A 681 -17.55 -22.23 12.76
CA GLU A 681 -18.88 -22.02 12.14
C GLU A 681 -18.82 -21.36 10.76
N GLY A 682 -17.63 -21.16 10.19
CA GLY A 682 -17.45 -20.61 8.84
C GLY A 682 -17.56 -19.08 8.74
N GLY A 683 -17.49 -18.36 9.86
CA GLY A 683 -17.57 -16.89 9.89
C GLY A 683 -19.01 -16.34 9.79
N TRP A 684 -19.17 -15.08 9.42
CA TRP A 684 -20.45 -14.35 9.57
C TRP A 684 -21.36 -14.34 8.33
N GLY A 685 -20.87 -14.76 7.17
CA GLY A 685 -21.63 -14.71 5.93
C GLY A 685 -21.31 -15.84 4.97
N ASP A 686 -22.18 -16.02 3.98
CA ASP A 686 -21.91 -16.87 2.82
C ASP A 686 -20.94 -16.13 1.89
N TYR A 687 -19.64 -16.43 1.96
CA TYR A 687 -18.69 -15.85 1.02
C TYR A 687 -19.00 -16.36 -0.39
N ILE A 688 -19.15 -15.43 -1.33
CA ILE A 688 -19.29 -15.78 -2.73
C ILE A 688 -17.90 -15.80 -3.35
N VAL A 689 -17.45 -17.01 -3.68
CA VAL A 689 -16.17 -17.25 -4.32
C VAL A 689 -16.03 -16.38 -5.58
N GLY A 690 -14.96 -15.60 -5.66
CA GLY A 690 -14.67 -14.79 -6.85
C GLY A 690 -15.63 -13.67 -7.22
N VAL A 691 -16.57 -13.31 -6.34
CA VAL A 691 -17.47 -12.18 -6.61
C VAL A 691 -16.99 -10.95 -5.85
N MET A 692 -16.84 -9.86 -6.60
CA MET A 692 -16.66 -8.51 -6.07
C MET A 692 -17.81 -8.20 -5.13
N ALA A 693 -17.51 -7.98 -3.85
CA ALA A 693 -18.54 -7.89 -2.82
C ALA A 693 -19.52 -6.74 -3.11
N GLY A 694 -20.78 -7.03 -2.76
CA GLY A 694 -22.02 -6.38 -3.19
C GLY A 694 -23.07 -7.49 -3.12
N ASP A 695 -24.27 -7.18 -2.63
CA ASP A 695 -25.33 -8.14 -2.29
C ASP A 695 -25.69 -9.20 -3.38
N ALA A 696 -26.61 -10.12 -3.07
CA ALA A 696 -27.04 -11.20 -3.97
C ALA A 696 -27.50 -10.72 -5.37
N GLU A 697 -27.92 -9.46 -5.51
CA GLU A 697 -28.28 -8.85 -6.80
C GLU A 697 -27.02 -8.43 -7.58
N SER A 698 -26.02 -7.89 -6.88
CA SER A 698 -24.67 -7.67 -7.40
C SER A 698 -23.99 -8.99 -7.76
N ALA A 699 -24.25 -10.08 -7.04
CA ALA A 699 -23.77 -11.43 -7.35
C ALA A 699 -24.42 -12.01 -8.62
N ALA A 700 -25.71 -11.73 -8.86
CA ALA A 700 -26.38 -12.09 -10.10
C ALA A 700 -25.82 -11.29 -11.29
N GLN A 701 -25.55 -10.00 -11.11
CA GLN A 701 -24.93 -9.13 -12.11
C GLN A 701 -23.44 -9.45 -12.34
N ALA A 702 -22.69 -9.86 -11.32
CA ALA A 702 -21.31 -10.31 -11.44
C ALA A 702 -21.21 -11.69 -12.09
N ALA A 703 -22.17 -12.60 -11.88
CA ALA A 703 -22.25 -13.85 -12.62
C ALA A 703 -22.51 -13.62 -14.11
N GLU A 704 -23.41 -12.69 -14.44
CA GLU A 704 -23.70 -12.29 -15.82
C GLU A 704 -22.56 -11.47 -16.44
N GLY A 705 -21.92 -10.61 -15.64
CA GLY A 705 -20.78 -9.77 -15.97
C GLY A 705 -19.49 -10.55 -16.16
N ASN A 706 -19.20 -11.56 -15.32
CA ASN A 706 -18.06 -12.46 -15.44
C ASN A 706 -18.22 -13.37 -16.66
N ALA A 707 -19.44 -13.85 -16.96
CA ALA A 707 -19.68 -14.56 -18.22
C ALA A 707 -19.42 -13.67 -19.45
N LYS A 708 -19.76 -12.38 -19.36
CA LYS A 708 -19.53 -11.39 -20.42
C LYS A 708 -18.06 -10.97 -20.51
N LEU A 709 -17.37 -10.83 -19.38
CA LEU A 709 -15.95 -10.52 -19.26
C LEU A 709 -15.08 -11.68 -19.76
N MET A 710 -15.42 -12.92 -19.41
CA MET A 710 -14.74 -14.12 -19.91
C MET A 710 -14.90 -14.24 -21.43
N LYS A 711 -16.10 -13.92 -21.96
CA LYS A 711 -16.32 -13.84 -23.40
C LYS A 711 -15.53 -12.69 -24.05
N GLN A 712 -15.46 -11.52 -23.41
CA GLN A 712 -14.65 -10.39 -23.88
C GLN A 712 -13.15 -10.67 -23.82
N LEU A 713 -12.67 -11.41 -22.82
CA LEU A 713 -11.30 -11.87 -22.68
C LEU A 713 -10.97 -12.94 -23.73
N GLU A 714 -11.88 -13.88 -24.03
CA GLU A 714 -11.74 -14.81 -25.14
C GLU A 714 -11.69 -14.06 -26.48
N ASP A 715 -12.58 -13.09 -26.70
CA ASP A 715 -12.62 -12.27 -27.91
C ASP A 715 -11.34 -11.41 -28.03
N ALA A 716 -10.86 -10.83 -26.93
CA ALA A 716 -9.63 -10.03 -26.89
C ALA A 716 -8.38 -10.89 -27.12
N LYS A 717 -8.28 -12.07 -26.50
CA LYS A 717 -7.21 -13.06 -26.76
C LYS A 717 -7.21 -13.48 -28.22
N ARG A 718 -8.39 -13.63 -28.83
CA ARG A 718 -8.54 -13.96 -30.25
C ARG A 718 -8.09 -12.82 -31.17
N VAL A 719 -8.44 -11.57 -30.86
CA VAL A 719 -7.98 -10.38 -31.59
C VAL A 719 -6.47 -10.17 -31.44
N GLN A 720 -5.91 -10.41 -30.26
CA GLN A 720 -4.47 -10.33 -30.01
C GLN A 720 -3.72 -11.42 -30.78
N ALA A 721 -4.21 -12.66 -30.79
CA ALA A 721 -3.66 -13.74 -31.61
C ALA A 721 -3.69 -13.40 -33.10
N MET A 722 -4.79 -12.81 -33.60
CA MET A 722 -4.89 -12.35 -34.99
C MET A 722 -3.89 -11.23 -35.31
N LYS A 723 -3.68 -10.26 -34.41
CA LYS A 723 -2.69 -9.19 -34.60
C LYS A 723 -1.26 -9.71 -34.57
N VAL A 724 -0.97 -10.71 -33.73
CA VAL A 724 0.33 -11.40 -33.70
C VAL A 724 0.55 -12.16 -35.00
N GLU A 725 -0.45 -12.89 -35.51
CA GLU A 725 -0.37 -13.56 -36.82
C GLU A 725 -0.18 -12.57 -37.98
N ASP A 726 -0.88 -11.43 -37.97
CA ASP A 726 -0.72 -10.37 -38.98
C ASP A 726 0.68 -9.73 -38.90
N ALA A 727 1.21 -9.47 -37.70
CA ALA A 727 2.55 -8.93 -37.52
C ALA A 727 3.63 -9.94 -37.94
N ASP A 728 3.45 -11.22 -37.63
CA ASP A 728 4.36 -12.30 -38.03
C ASP A 728 4.31 -12.50 -39.56
N MET A 729 3.13 -12.34 -40.17
CA MET A 729 2.96 -12.37 -41.63
C MET A 729 3.60 -11.15 -42.31
N GLN A 730 3.44 -9.95 -41.75
CA GLN A 730 4.10 -8.73 -42.23
C GLN A 730 5.62 -8.82 -42.10
N GLY A 731 6.13 -9.35 -40.98
CA GLY A 731 7.55 -9.63 -40.77
C GLY A 731 8.10 -10.63 -41.79
N ARG A 732 7.38 -11.74 -42.05
CA ARG A 732 7.77 -12.73 -43.09
C ARG A 732 7.76 -12.13 -44.49
N ASN A 733 6.76 -11.33 -44.83
CA ASN A 733 6.68 -10.67 -46.14
C ASN A 733 7.78 -9.62 -46.33
N ALA A 734 8.11 -8.86 -45.28
CA ALA A 734 9.24 -7.94 -45.28
C ALA A 734 10.58 -8.69 -45.47
N LEU A 735 10.75 -9.85 -44.83
CA LEU A 735 11.94 -10.69 -44.97
C LEU A 735 12.08 -11.29 -46.38
N ILE A 736 10.97 -11.70 -47.01
CA ILE A 736 10.94 -12.17 -48.39
C ILE A 736 11.31 -11.03 -49.34
N TYR A 737 10.71 -9.86 -49.17
CA TYR A 737 11.01 -8.67 -49.96
C TYR A 737 12.48 -8.26 -49.86
N ALA A 738 13.03 -8.22 -48.65
CA ALA A 738 14.44 -7.92 -48.40
C ALA A 738 15.38 -8.96 -49.06
N LYS A 739 15.01 -10.26 -49.05
CA LYS A 739 15.75 -11.32 -49.76
C LYS A 739 15.73 -11.16 -51.27
N GLU A 740 14.62 -10.75 -51.85
CA GLU A 740 14.49 -10.53 -53.30
C GLU A 740 15.27 -9.29 -53.78
N HIS A 741 15.53 -8.33 -52.88
CA HIS A 741 16.21 -7.06 -53.19
C HIS A 741 17.64 -6.95 -52.65
N GLY A 742 18.16 -7.98 -51.97
CA GLY A 742 19.55 -8.05 -51.52
C GLY A 742 19.86 -7.27 -50.24
N GLU A 743 18.85 -7.00 -49.41
CA GLU A 743 18.94 -6.17 -48.17
C GLU A 743 18.66 -7.00 -46.89
N ALA A 744 18.89 -8.31 -46.92
CA ALA A 744 18.38 -9.25 -45.92
C ALA A 744 19.31 -9.59 -44.73
N GLU A 745 20.40 -8.85 -44.53
CA GLU A 745 21.29 -9.04 -43.35
C GLU A 745 20.76 -8.36 -42.09
#